data_AF-A0A9X4IGM3-F1
#
_entry.id   AF-A0A9X4IGM3-F1
#
_cell.length_a   1.000
_cell.length_b   1.000
_cell.length_c   1.000
_cell.angle_alpha   90.00
_cell.angle_beta   90.00
_cell.angle_gamma   90.00
#
_symmetry.space_group_name_H-M   'P 1'
#
loop_
_entity.id
_entity.type
_entity.pdbx_description
1 polymer ?
#
loop_
_entity_poly.entity_id
_entity_poly.type
_entity_poly.pdbx_seq_one_letter_code
_entity_poly.pdbx_strand_id
1 'polypeptide(L)'
;MLGRASMMRLPDIVGVRLTGRRQPGITATDIVLALTEFLRKERVVGAWLEFFGNGAASLSIGDRATISNMCPEYGATAAMFHIDRQTIEYLTLTGREPEQVALVETYARTLGLWADALDSAEYERVLAFDLASVERTMAGPSNPHKRLPTAALKERGIAVNLDGALAEERQGLLPDGAVIIAAITSCTNTSNPRNVVAAGLLARKANALGLVRKPWVKTSFAPGSKVARLYLEEAGLLADLEALGFGIVAYACTTCNGMSGTLDPAIQREIVERDLYATAVLSGNRNFDGRIHPYAKQAFLASPPLVVAYAIAGTVRFDIETDALGTDRDGRPITLKDLWPTDAEIDAIVAASVKPEQFRAVYEPMFGARRAVEKVSPLYDWRPAFTYIRRPPYWDTEGVGALAATPRTLTGMRPLAILPDNITTDHLSPSNAILANSAAGEYLARMGLPEEDFNSYATHRGDHLTAMRATFANPQLVNETAVVDGAVKKGSLARLEPDGRVMRMWEAIETYLDRRQPLIIIAGADYGQGSSRDWAAKGVRLAGVEAIVAEGFERIHRTNLIGMGVLPLEFKVGTTRLTLGLDGTETYDVIGDRQPGADLALVIHRRNGDTVQVPVTCRLDTAEEVSIYEAGGVLQRFAQDFLASEGAERKAV
;
A
#
# COMPACT_ATOMS: atom_id res chain seq x y z
N MET A 1 20.08 -9.89 2.58
CA MET A 1 19.99 -11.10 3.44
C MET A 1 20.97 -12.17 2.99
N LEU A 2 20.94 -12.61 1.74
CA LEU A 2 21.78 -13.72 1.25
C LEU A 2 23.08 -13.26 0.56
N GLY A 3 23.59 -12.07 0.89
CA GLY A 3 24.84 -11.52 0.32
C GLY A 3 24.81 -11.10 -1.16
N ARG A 4 23.76 -11.41 -1.92
CA ARG A 4 23.62 -10.98 -3.32
C ARG A 4 23.32 -9.48 -3.44
N ALA A 5 24.05 -8.79 -4.31
CA ALA A 5 23.80 -7.38 -4.61
C ALA A 5 22.44 -7.18 -5.32
N SER A 6 21.75 -6.06 -5.04
CA SER A 6 20.59 -5.65 -5.81
C SER A 6 21.08 -4.86 -7.02
N MET A 7 21.05 -5.46 -8.20
CA MET A 7 21.39 -4.77 -9.45
C MET A 7 20.19 -3.98 -9.94
N MET A 8 20.43 -2.74 -10.37
CA MET A 8 19.41 -1.88 -10.96
C MET A 8 20.03 -1.01 -12.06
N ARG A 9 19.19 -0.52 -12.98
CA ARG A 9 19.62 0.54 -13.90
C ARG A 9 19.96 1.80 -13.11
N LEU A 10 20.95 2.56 -13.59
CA LEU A 10 21.25 3.87 -13.01
C LEU A 10 19.96 4.71 -13.08
N PRO A 11 19.45 5.21 -11.95
CA PRO A 11 18.18 5.92 -11.94
C PRO A 11 18.35 7.35 -12.45
N ASP A 12 17.30 7.87 -13.08
CA ASP A 12 17.17 9.31 -13.32
C ASP A 12 16.96 10.02 -11.98
N ILE A 13 17.73 11.09 -11.73
CA ILE A 13 17.63 11.88 -10.50
C ILE A 13 16.97 13.22 -10.83
N VAL A 14 15.84 13.49 -10.18
CA VAL A 14 15.07 14.73 -10.31
C VAL A 14 15.19 15.53 -9.02
N GLY A 15 15.73 16.75 -9.12
CA GLY A 15 15.77 17.68 -8.01
C GLY A 15 14.40 18.31 -7.78
N VAL A 16 13.90 18.30 -6.55
CA VAL A 16 12.65 18.96 -6.15
C VAL A 16 12.97 20.11 -5.20
N ARG A 17 13.01 21.33 -5.77
CA ARG A 17 13.26 22.56 -5.02
C ARG A 17 12.01 22.99 -4.27
N LEU A 18 12.03 22.81 -2.95
CA LEU A 18 11.00 23.32 -2.05
C LEU A 18 11.32 24.76 -1.66
N THR A 19 10.38 25.65 -1.91
CA THR A 19 10.47 27.08 -1.60
C THR A 19 9.37 27.50 -0.61
N GLY A 20 9.43 28.75 -0.14
CA GLY A 20 8.47 29.28 0.83
C GLY A 20 8.56 28.61 2.20
N ARG A 21 7.48 28.72 2.97
CA ARG A 21 7.32 28.09 4.29
C ARG A 21 5.89 27.59 4.44
N ARG A 22 5.73 26.56 5.27
CA ARG A 22 4.41 26.05 5.67
C ARG A 22 3.57 27.17 6.28
N GLN A 23 2.34 27.32 5.80
CA GLN A 23 1.38 28.29 6.35
C GLN A 23 0.86 27.84 7.73
N PRO A 24 0.41 28.77 8.60
CA PRO A 24 -0.16 28.43 9.90
C PRO A 24 -1.35 27.47 9.77
N GLY A 25 -1.39 26.45 10.63
CA GLY A 25 -2.48 25.47 10.66
C GLY A 25 -2.45 24.43 9.54
N ILE A 26 -1.48 24.48 8.62
CA ILE A 26 -1.24 23.44 7.62
C ILE A 26 -0.37 22.34 8.22
N THR A 27 -0.73 21.08 7.99
CA THR A 27 -0.02 19.92 8.52
C THR A 27 0.96 19.32 7.50
N ALA A 28 1.86 18.46 7.95
CA ALA A 28 2.70 17.67 7.05
C ALA A 28 1.88 16.79 6.09
N THR A 29 0.70 16.35 6.53
CA THR A 29 -0.23 15.57 5.72
C THR A 29 -0.72 16.40 4.52
N ASP A 30 -1.10 17.65 4.76
CA ASP A 30 -1.58 18.53 3.70
C ASP A 30 -0.49 18.77 2.64
N ILE A 31 0.75 19.00 3.10
CA ILE A 31 1.92 19.18 2.23
C ILE A 31 2.15 17.93 1.37
N VAL A 32 2.19 16.73 1.96
CA VAL A 32 2.47 15.51 1.19
C VAL A 32 1.35 15.18 0.21
N LEU A 33 0.08 15.43 0.56
CA LEU A 33 -1.04 15.19 -0.36
C LEU A 33 -0.99 16.15 -1.56
N ALA A 34 -0.64 17.42 -1.34
CA ALA A 34 -0.42 18.39 -2.41
C ALA A 34 0.79 18.04 -3.29
N LEU A 35 1.91 17.64 -2.68
CA LEU A 35 3.09 17.17 -3.39
C LEU A 35 2.82 15.90 -4.20
N THR A 36 2.02 14.97 -3.66
CA THR A 36 1.69 13.71 -4.34
C THR A 36 0.94 13.97 -5.64
N GLU A 37 -0.05 14.87 -5.63
CA GLU A 37 -0.74 15.30 -6.85
C GLU A 37 0.22 15.97 -7.84
N PHE A 38 1.03 16.92 -7.37
CA PHE A 38 2.01 17.64 -8.19
C PHE A 38 3.01 16.69 -8.86
N LEU A 39 3.66 15.83 -8.08
CA LEU A 39 4.68 14.91 -8.58
C LEU A 39 4.10 13.86 -9.54
N ARG A 40 2.85 13.42 -9.34
CA ARG A 40 2.15 12.58 -10.33
C ARG A 40 1.94 13.31 -11.65
N LYS A 41 1.49 14.58 -11.63
CA LYS A 41 1.36 15.40 -12.84
C LYS A 41 2.70 15.60 -13.56
N GLU A 42 3.78 15.71 -12.79
CA GLU A 42 5.15 15.85 -13.29
C GLU A 42 5.77 14.53 -13.78
N ARG A 43 5.07 13.38 -13.71
CA ARG A 43 5.50 12.10 -14.28
C ARG A 43 6.89 11.64 -13.80
N VAL A 44 7.09 11.60 -12.49
CA VAL A 44 8.36 11.18 -11.87
C VAL A 44 8.48 9.66 -11.65
N VAL A 45 7.71 8.86 -12.40
CA VAL A 45 7.66 7.40 -12.20
C VAL A 45 9.03 6.78 -12.47
N GLY A 46 9.52 5.97 -11.53
CA GLY A 46 10.82 5.31 -11.62
C GLY A 46 12.03 6.18 -11.23
N ALA A 47 11.90 7.50 -11.25
CA ALA A 47 12.97 8.44 -10.89
C ALA A 47 13.29 8.41 -9.38
N TRP A 48 14.47 8.91 -9.03
CA TRP A 48 14.84 9.25 -7.65
C TRP A 48 14.62 10.74 -7.45
N LEU A 49 13.93 11.10 -6.38
CA LEU A 49 13.71 12.50 -6.03
C LEU A 49 14.65 12.92 -4.92
N GLU A 50 15.32 14.06 -5.12
CA GLU A 50 16.11 14.73 -4.09
C GLU A 50 15.47 16.08 -3.76
N PHE A 51 15.01 16.22 -2.51
CA PHE A 51 14.35 17.43 -2.03
C PHE A 51 15.38 18.39 -1.44
N PHE A 52 15.39 19.63 -1.94
CA PHE A 52 16.35 20.66 -1.53
C PHE A 52 15.72 22.06 -1.50
N GLY A 53 16.50 23.07 -1.09
CA GLY A 53 16.05 24.46 -0.99
C GLY A 53 15.59 24.87 0.42
N ASN A 54 15.31 26.17 0.58
CA ASN A 54 14.97 26.76 1.88
C ASN A 54 13.67 26.21 2.49
N GLY A 55 12.71 25.81 1.66
CA GLY A 55 11.50 25.12 2.08
C GLY A 55 11.84 23.77 2.72
N ALA A 56 12.70 22.97 2.09
CA ALA A 56 13.11 21.66 2.61
C ALA A 56 13.85 21.78 3.96
N ALA A 57 14.75 22.76 4.07
CA ALA A 57 15.48 23.05 5.32
C ALA A 57 14.56 23.48 6.48
N SER A 58 13.38 24.03 6.18
CA SER A 58 12.40 24.46 7.19
C SER A 58 11.54 23.32 7.76
N LEU A 59 11.53 22.15 7.11
CA LEU A 59 10.73 20.99 7.50
C LEU A 59 11.47 20.13 8.53
N SER A 60 10.75 19.69 9.57
CA SER A 60 11.28 18.74 10.55
C SER A 60 11.50 17.35 9.94
N ILE A 61 12.28 16.49 10.59
CA ILE A 61 12.44 15.09 10.13
C ILE A 61 11.10 14.34 10.09
N GLY A 62 10.17 14.65 11.00
CA GLY A 62 8.81 14.11 10.96
C GLY A 62 8.08 14.50 9.67
N ASP A 63 8.18 15.77 9.26
CA ASP A 63 7.54 16.26 8.04
C ASP A 63 8.18 15.65 6.78
N ARG A 64 9.52 15.59 6.75
CA ARG A 64 10.29 14.97 5.65
C ARG A 64 9.96 13.48 5.51
N ALA A 65 9.88 12.76 6.63
CA ALA A 65 9.52 11.35 6.64
C ALA A 65 8.09 11.13 6.13
N THR A 66 7.14 12.02 6.45
CA THR A 66 5.78 11.99 5.88
C THR A 66 5.82 12.15 4.35
N ILE A 67 6.62 13.07 3.82
CA ILE A 67 6.80 13.28 2.36
C ILE A 67 7.44 12.06 1.68
N SER A 68 8.55 11.57 2.24
CA SER A 68 9.27 10.41 1.70
C SER A 68 8.45 9.11 1.80
N ASN A 69 7.58 8.97 2.80
CA ASN A 69 6.72 7.81 2.97
C ASN A 69 5.78 7.61 1.78
N MET A 70 5.26 8.69 1.20
CA MET A 70 4.34 8.63 0.05
C MET A 70 5.05 8.46 -1.30
N CYS A 71 6.36 8.15 -1.30
CA CYS A 71 7.14 7.89 -2.52
C CYS A 71 6.47 6.94 -3.52
N PRO A 72 5.95 5.78 -3.11
CA PRO A 72 5.25 4.89 -4.03
C PRO A 72 3.96 5.51 -4.59
N GLU A 73 3.30 6.39 -3.84
CA GLU A 73 2.03 7.00 -4.24
C GLU A 73 2.22 8.06 -5.33
N TYR A 74 3.38 8.72 -5.44
CA TYR A 74 3.75 9.54 -6.60
C TYR A 74 4.64 8.83 -7.65
N GLY A 75 5.01 7.57 -7.40
CA GLY A 75 5.61 6.66 -8.38
C GLY A 75 7.13 6.70 -8.48
N ALA A 76 7.77 7.55 -7.68
CA ALA A 76 9.22 7.59 -7.60
C ALA A 76 9.77 6.31 -6.93
N THR A 77 11.03 5.99 -7.23
CA THR A 77 11.75 4.87 -6.60
C THR A 77 12.27 5.24 -5.22
N ALA A 78 12.72 6.48 -5.05
CA ALA A 78 13.23 7.02 -3.80
C ALA A 78 12.86 8.51 -3.66
N ALA A 79 12.74 8.96 -2.42
CA ALA A 79 12.42 10.34 -2.08
C ALA A 79 13.30 10.77 -0.90
N MET A 80 14.37 11.51 -1.19
CA MET A 80 15.48 11.72 -0.29
C MET A 80 15.57 13.18 0.13
N PHE A 81 15.96 13.40 1.39
CA PHE A 81 16.34 14.71 1.92
C PHE A 81 17.80 14.62 2.38
N HIS A 82 18.57 15.68 2.17
CA HIS A 82 19.98 15.73 2.58
C HIS A 82 20.13 15.65 4.11
N ILE A 83 21.31 15.22 4.56
CA ILE A 83 21.68 15.24 5.97
C ILE A 83 21.96 16.69 6.36
N ASP A 84 21.25 17.20 7.37
CA ASP A 84 21.43 18.55 7.88
C ASP A 84 21.20 18.61 9.40
N ARG A 85 21.09 19.83 9.94
CA ARG A 85 20.85 20.06 11.37
C ARG A 85 19.56 19.40 11.86
N GLN A 86 18.50 19.33 11.06
CA GLN A 86 17.26 18.65 11.46
C GLN A 86 17.50 17.15 11.67
N THR A 87 18.38 16.52 10.88
CA THR A 87 18.79 15.13 11.10
C THR A 87 19.47 14.96 12.45
N ILE A 88 20.40 15.84 12.81
CA ILE A 88 21.11 15.79 14.10
C ILE A 88 20.16 15.99 15.27
N GLU A 89 19.29 17.00 15.20
CA GLU A 89 18.26 17.26 16.22
C GLU A 89 17.35 16.05 16.44
N TYR A 90 16.95 15.37 15.37
CA TYR A 90 16.13 14.17 15.48
C TYR A 90 16.88 12.96 16.06
N LEU A 91 18.14 12.75 15.70
CA LEU A 91 18.95 11.67 16.29
C LEU A 91 19.14 11.89 17.79
N THR A 92 19.41 13.13 18.21
CA THR A 92 19.47 13.49 19.63
C THR A 92 18.11 13.29 20.32
N LEU A 93 17.02 13.78 19.74
CA LEU A 93 15.66 13.63 20.26
C LEU A 93 15.26 12.16 20.45
N THR A 94 15.68 11.29 19.54
CA THR A 94 15.38 9.85 19.60
C THR A 94 16.34 9.05 20.50
N GLY A 95 17.14 9.76 21.31
CA GLY A 95 17.99 9.18 22.36
C GLY A 95 19.22 8.45 21.86
N ARG A 96 19.70 8.73 20.64
CA ARG A 96 20.99 8.19 20.16
C ARG A 96 22.14 8.73 21.02
N GLU A 97 23.17 7.91 21.19
CA GLU A 97 24.33 8.27 22.01
C GLU A 97 25.07 9.48 21.42
N PRO A 98 25.56 10.43 22.25
CA PRO A 98 26.24 11.63 21.77
C PRO A 98 27.39 11.35 20.81
N GLU A 99 28.17 10.29 21.06
CA GLU A 99 29.30 9.88 20.20
C GLU A 99 28.81 9.39 18.84
N GLN A 100 27.68 8.68 18.79
CA GLN A 100 27.08 8.24 17.53
C GLN A 100 26.53 9.44 16.73
N VAL A 101 25.90 10.41 17.40
CA VAL A 101 25.42 11.64 16.75
C VAL A 101 26.59 12.43 16.16
N ALA A 102 27.65 12.63 16.94
CA ALA A 102 28.87 13.31 16.48
C ALA A 102 29.54 12.58 15.32
N LEU A 103 29.56 11.24 15.35
CA LEU A 103 30.08 10.42 14.25
C LEU A 103 29.28 10.62 12.96
N VAL A 104 27.94 10.63 13.03
CA VAL A 104 27.08 10.86 11.85
C VAL A 104 27.38 12.22 11.23
N GLU A 105 27.46 13.29 12.03
CA GLU A 105 27.79 14.61 11.51
C GLU A 105 29.19 14.66 10.89
N THR A 106 30.20 14.14 11.59
CA THR A 106 31.59 14.10 11.12
C THR A 106 31.70 13.34 9.80
N TYR A 107 31.06 12.16 9.73
CA TYR A 107 31.02 11.33 8.53
C TYR A 107 30.36 12.05 7.36
N ALA A 108 29.17 12.62 7.58
CA ALA A 108 28.42 13.31 6.53
C ALA A 108 29.20 14.53 5.99
N ARG A 109 29.83 15.32 6.87
CA ARG A 109 30.65 16.46 6.45
C ARG A 109 31.91 16.03 5.71
N THR A 110 32.60 15.01 6.20
CA THR A 110 33.85 14.53 5.59
C THR A 110 33.64 13.99 4.17
N LEU A 111 32.52 13.30 3.93
CA LEU A 111 32.20 12.73 2.62
C LEU A 111 31.44 13.69 1.68
N GLY A 112 31.12 14.92 2.11
CA GLY A 112 30.32 15.85 1.32
C GLY A 112 28.85 15.44 1.18
N LEU A 113 28.30 14.70 2.14
CA LEU A 113 26.89 14.29 2.21
C LEU A 113 26.02 15.24 3.04
N TRP A 114 26.63 16.28 3.63
CA TRP A 114 25.92 17.32 4.35
C TRP A 114 25.29 18.32 3.37
N ALA A 115 24.12 18.87 3.72
CA ALA A 115 23.29 19.65 2.80
C ALA A 115 24.00 20.85 2.13
N ASP A 116 24.86 21.59 2.87
CA ASP A 116 25.60 22.75 2.33
C ASP A 116 26.61 22.35 1.22
N ALA A 117 27.24 21.19 1.34
CA ALA A 117 28.15 20.65 0.34
C ALA A 117 27.42 20.22 -0.95
N LEU A 118 26.10 20.07 -0.90
CA LEU A 118 25.24 19.67 -2.01
C LEU A 118 24.48 20.86 -2.63
N ASP A 119 24.69 22.09 -2.17
CA ASP A 119 24.03 23.29 -2.73
C ASP A 119 24.36 23.52 -4.22
N SER A 120 25.50 23.02 -4.69
CA SER A 120 25.93 23.06 -6.09
C SER A 120 25.62 21.78 -6.87
N ALA A 121 24.81 20.87 -6.33
CA ALA A 121 24.40 19.65 -7.04
C ALA A 121 23.63 20.02 -8.33
N GLU A 122 24.02 19.40 -9.43
CA GLU A 122 23.38 19.59 -10.74
C GLU A 122 22.41 18.43 -11.00
N TYR A 123 21.16 18.78 -11.29
CA TYR A 123 20.12 17.84 -11.67
C TYR A 123 19.73 18.07 -13.12
N GLU A 124 19.59 17.00 -13.89
CA GLU A 124 19.12 17.08 -15.28
C GLU A 124 17.72 17.69 -15.38
N ARG A 125 16.87 17.40 -14.37
CA ARG A 125 15.54 17.98 -14.24
C ARG A 125 15.34 18.54 -12.84
N VAL A 126 14.88 19.78 -12.75
CA VAL A 126 14.50 20.44 -11.50
C VAL A 126 13.03 20.82 -11.53
N LEU A 127 12.30 20.39 -10.51
CA LEU A 127 10.92 20.77 -10.24
C LEU A 127 10.88 21.79 -9.09
N ALA A 128 10.00 22.78 -9.17
CA ALA A 128 9.84 23.78 -8.11
C ALA A 128 8.45 23.66 -7.48
N PHE A 129 8.39 23.67 -6.14
CA PHE A 129 7.15 23.63 -5.39
C PHE A 129 7.21 24.63 -4.22
N ASP A 130 6.18 25.47 -4.09
CA ASP A 130 6.07 26.47 -3.03
C ASP A 130 5.20 25.94 -1.88
N LEU A 131 5.80 25.76 -0.70
CA LEU A 131 5.10 25.33 0.51
C LEU A 131 4.02 26.32 0.97
N ALA A 132 4.14 27.60 0.60
CA ALA A 132 3.15 28.62 0.95
C ALA A 132 1.83 28.47 0.17
N SER A 133 1.84 27.73 -0.94
CA SER A 133 0.65 27.46 -1.76
C SER A 133 -0.25 26.35 -1.21
N VAL A 134 0.22 25.63 -0.18
CA VAL A 134 -0.51 24.49 0.39
C VAL A 134 -1.66 24.99 1.25
N GLU A 135 -2.85 24.45 1.00
CA GLU A 135 -4.05 24.64 1.80
C GLU A 135 -4.44 23.33 2.50
N ARG A 136 -5.36 23.41 3.47
CA ARG A 136 -5.87 22.23 4.16
C ARG A 136 -6.57 21.31 3.16
N THR A 137 -6.21 20.04 3.14
CA THR A 137 -6.65 19.11 2.10
C THR A 137 -6.86 17.69 2.62
N MET A 138 -7.74 16.98 1.93
CA MET A 138 -7.80 15.53 1.94
C MET A 138 -7.27 14.98 0.60
N ALA A 139 -7.24 13.66 0.45
CA ALA A 139 -7.14 13.02 -0.85
C ALA A 139 -8.22 11.94 -1.01
N GLY A 140 -8.83 11.90 -2.19
CA GLY A 140 -9.88 10.97 -2.55
C GLY A 140 -11.03 11.61 -3.34
N PRO A 141 -12.12 10.85 -3.54
CA PRO A 141 -12.28 9.48 -3.06
C PRO A 141 -11.41 8.47 -3.81
N SER A 142 -10.99 7.43 -3.09
CA SER A 142 -10.38 6.19 -3.58
C SER A 142 -9.16 6.30 -4.50
N ASN A 143 -8.49 7.45 -4.48
CA ASN A 143 -7.27 7.72 -5.20
C ASN A 143 -6.35 8.62 -4.34
N PRO A 144 -5.12 8.17 -3.98
CA PRO A 144 -4.24 8.92 -3.08
C PRO A 144 -3.65 10.19 -3.71
N HIS A 145 -3.59 10.28 -5.04
CA HIS A 145 -3.11 11.46 -5.75
C HIS A 145 -4.26 12.37 -6.23
N LYS A 146 -5.52 12.03 -5.93
CA LYS A 146 -6.66 12.92 -6.14
C LYS A 146 -6.79 13.88 -4.96
N ARG A 147 -6.00 14.96 -4.98
CA ARG A 147 -6.07 16.03 -3.98
C ARG A 147 -7.49 16.61 -3.93
N LEU A 148 -7.98 16.81 -2.71
CA LEU A 148 -9.31 17.33 -2.42
C LEU A 148 -9.20 18.42 -1.34
N PRO A 149 -8.99 19.69 -1.74
CA PRO A 149 -9.00 20.81 -0.80
C PRO A 149 -10.29 20.84 0.01
N THR A 150 -10.20 21.10 1.31
CA THR A 150 -11.39 21.13 2.19
C THR A 150 -12.35 22.26 1.81
N ALA A 151 -11.83 23.39 1.30
CA ALA A 151 -12.64 24.48 0.77
C ALA A 151 -13.43 24.13 -0.52
N ALA A 152 -13.07 23.06 -1.22
CA ALA A 152 -13.67 22.66 -2.49
C ALA A 152 -14.65 21.47 -2.38
N LEU A 153 -14.99 21.02 -1.15
CA LEU A 153 -15.78 19.80 -0.95
C LEU A 153 -17.18 19.88 -1.59
N LYS A 154 -17.83 21.05 -1.52
CA LYS A 154 -19.13 21.31 -2.16
C LYS A 154 -19.03 21.27 -3.68
N GLU A 155 -18.07 22.01 -4.26
CA GLU A 155 -17.81 22.03 -5.71
C GLU A 155 -17.53 20.62 -6.25
N ARG A 156 -16.80 19.81 -5.48
CA ARG A 156 -16.44 18.43 -5.84
C ARG A 156 -17.53 17.40 -5.57
N GLY A 157 -18.72 17.82 -5.12
CA GLY A 157 -19.86 16.93 -4.89
C GLY A 157 -19.69 16.00 -3.68
N ILE A 158 -18.78 16.32 -2.76
CA ILE A 158 -18.53 15.52 -1.55
C ILE A 158 -19.45 15.98 -0.43
N ALA A 159 -19.34 17.26 -0.05
CA ALA A 159 -20.15 17.90 0.99
C ALA A 159 -21.47 18.45 0.42
N VAL A 160 -22.34 17.55 -0.06
CA VAL A 160 -23.64 17.88 -0.66
C VAL A 160 -24.78 17.15 0.05
N ASN A 161 -25.99 17.70 -0.01
CA ASN A 161 -27.20 17.09 0.59
C ASN A 161 -27.07 16.79 2.10
N LEU A 162 -26.44 17.68 2.87
CA LEU A 162 -26.32 17.52 4.32
C LEU A 162 -27.70 17.46 5.00
N ASP A 163 -28.68 18.24 4.56
CA ASP A 163 -30.04 18.22 5.14
C ASP A 163 -30.70 16.85 5.04
N GLY A 164 -30.49 16.13 3.93
CA GLY A 164 -30.95 14.76 3.74
C GLY A 164 -30.26 13.80 4.70
N ALA A 165 -28.93 13.86 4.79
CA ALA A 165 -28.14 13.07 5.73
C ALA A 165 -28.59 13.30 7.19
N LEU A 166 -28.79 14.56 7.60
CA LEU A 166 -29.28 14.90 8.94
C LEU A 166 -30.73 14.46 9.17
N ALA A 167 -31.57 14.40 8.13
CA ALA A 167 -32.93 13.89 8.24
C ALA A 167 -32.95 12.39 8.49
N GLU A 168 -32.07 11.63 7.83
CA GLU A 168 -31.88 10.19 8.09
C GLU A 168 -31.34 9.97 9.52
N GLU A 169 -30.35 10.76 9.95
CA GLU A 169 -29.83 10.70 11.32
C GLU A 169 -30.94 10.93 12.36
N ARG A 170 -31.80 11.94 12.16
CA ARG A 170 -32.93 12.23 13.06
C ARG A 170 -33.96 11.09 13.13
N GLN A 171 -34.00 10.20 12.13
CA GLN A 171 -34.82 8.99 12.13
C GLN A 171 -34.12 7.80 12.79
N GLY A 172 -32.89 7.98 13.28
CA GLY A 172 -32.07 6.91 13.85
C GLY A 172 -31.39 6.03 12.81
N LEU A 173 -31.35 6.46 11.54
CA LEU A 173 -30.71 5.75 10.44
C LEU A 173 -29.29 6.24 10.21
N LEU A 174 -28.46 5.41 9.57
CA LEU A 174 -27.18 5.86 9.05
C LEU A 174 -27.40 6.89 7.94
N PRO A 175 -26.69 8.03 7.97
CA PRO A 175 -26.81 9.03 6.93
C PRO A 175 -26.13 8.58 5.63
N ASP A 176 -26.58 9.10 4.48
CA ASP A 176 -25.78 9.09 3.26
C ASP A 176 -24.40 9.72 3.52
N GLY A 177 -23.35 9.13 2.94
CA GLY A 177 -21.97 9.54 3.18
C GLY A 177 -21.46 9.25 4.59
N ALA A 178 -22.14 8.40 5.38
CA ALA A 178 -21.73 8.05 6.74
C ALA A 178 -20.23 7.70 6.80
N VAL A 179 -19.51 8.34 7.71
CA VAL A 179 -18.15 7.96 8.07
C VAL A 179 -18.26 6.77 9.02
N ILE A 180 -18.13 5.55 8.52
CA ILE A 180 -18.26 4.33 9.34
C ILE A 180 -16.94 3.98 10.03
N ILE A 181 -15.82 4.51 9.53
CA ILE A 181 -14.47 4.34 10.11
C ILE A 181 -13.76 5.69 10.12
N ALA A 182 -13.25 6.07 11.28
CA ALA A 182 -12.34 7.20 11.47
C ALA A 182 -11.07 6.72 12.20
N ALA A 183 -9.96 6.58 11.48
CA ALA A 183 -8.76 5.93 12.02
C ALA A 183 -7.53 6.83 12.00
N ILE A 184 -7.01 7.17 13.19
CA ILE A 184 -5.66 7.71 13.34
C ILE A 184 -4.70 6.52 13.26
N THR A 185 -4.09 6.31 12.11
CA THR A 185 -3.29 5.13 11.79
C THR A 185 -2.08 5.52 10.93
N SER A 186 -1.32 4.51 10.51
CA SER A 186 -0.16 4.58 9.60
C SER A 186 1.10 5.21 10.20
N CYS A 187 2.24 4.64 9.82
CA CYS A 187 3.56 5.25 10.04
C CYS A 187 3.71 6.61 9.32
N THR A 188 2.94 6.87 8.25
CA THR A 188 2.95 8.15 7.52
C THR A 188 2.74 9.35 8.45
N ASN A 189 1.82 9.22 9.40
CA ASN A 189 1.38 10.33 10.25
C ASN A 189 1.66 10.10 11.74
N THR A 190 1.57 8.87 12.22
CA THR A 190 1.77 8.58 13.66
C THR A 190 3.23 8.61 14.10
N SER A 191 4.17 8.59 13.15
CA SER A 191 5.59 8.80 13.40
C SER A 191 5.97 10.28 13.52
N ASN A 192 5.05 11.21 13.20
CA ASN A 192 5.25 12.64 13.35
C ASN A 192 4.50 13.14 14.60
N PRO A 193 5.20 13.44 15.72
CA PRO A 193 4.55 13.88 16.96
C PRO A 193 3.68 15.12 16.79
N ARG A 194 4.03 16.05 15.89
CA ARG A 194 3.21 17.25 15.64
C ARG A 194 1.80 16.89 15.18
N ASN A 195 1.67 15.93 14.26
CA ASN A 195 0.36 15.52 13.73
C ASN A 195 -0.50 14.85 14.80
N VAL A 196 0.08 14.01 15.65
CA VAL A 196 -0.65 13.30 16.71
C VAL A 196 -1.01 14.24 17.86
N VAL A 197 -0.11 15.14 18.25
CA VAL A 197 -0.38 16.20 19.24
C VAL A 197 -1.47 17.14 18.75
N ALA A 198 -1.48 17.50 17.47
CA ALA A 198 -2.56 18.30 16.88
C ALA A 198 -3.93 17.61 17.00
N ALA A 199 -4.00 16.29 16.75
CA ALA A 199 -5.23 15.52 16.95
C ALA A 199 -5.67 15.50 18.42
N GLY A 200 -4.72 15.31 19.35
CA GLY A 200 -5.00 15.36 20.78
C GLY A 200 -5.51 16.72 21.23
N LEU A 201 -4.93 17.82 20.75
CA LEU A 201 -5.38 19.17 21.06
C LEU A 201 -6.78 19.46 20.52
N LEU A 202 -7.07 19.01 19.30
CA LEU A 202 -8.41 19.11 18.72
C LEU A 202 -9.41 18.33 19.59
N ALA A 203 -9.05 17.12 20.01
CA ALA A 203 -9.89 16.30 20.90
C ALA A 203 -10.15 17.00 22.25
N ARG A 204 -9.10 17.58 22.87
CA ARG A 204 -9.22 18.35 24.11
C ARG A 204 -10.21 19.51 23.98
N LYS A 205 -10.07 20.32 22.92
CA LYS A 205 -10.96 21.45 22.65
C LYS A 205 -12.40 20.99 22.39
N ALA A 206 -12.58 19.90 21.66
CA ALA A 206 -13.89 19.30 21.42
C ALA A 206 -14.56 18.80 22.71
N ASN A 207 -13.82 18.06 23.56
CA ASN A 207 -14.30 17.59 24.86
C ASN A 207 -14.69 18.75 25.79
N ALA A 208 -13.86 19.80 25.85
CA ALA A 208 -14.11 20.99 26.66
C ALA A 208 -15.41 21.72 26.26
N LEU A 209 -15.78 21.63 24.98
CA LEU A 209 -17.01 22.18 24.43
C LEU A 209 -18.18 21.18 24.40
N GLY A 210 -18.00 19.97 24.93
CA GLY A 210 -19.06 18.95 25.05
C GLY A 210 -19.40 18.23 23.75
N LEU A 211 -18.54 18.30 22.73
CA LEU A 211 -18.71 17.54 21.49
C LEU A 211 -18.34 16.07 21.71
N VAL A 212 -19.04 15.18 21.00
CA VAL A 212 -18.79 13.73 21.00
C VAL A 212 -18.75 13.20 19.57
N ARG A 213 -18.06 12.09 19.35
CA ARG A 213 -18.14 11.38 18.07
C ARG A 213 -19.55 10.85 17.81
N LYS A 214 -19.95 10.69 16.55
CA LYS A 214 -21.20 9.98 16.22
C LYS A 214 -21.10 8.49 16.57
N PRO A 215 -22.20 7.85 17.02
CA PRO A 215 -22.18 6.49 17.56
C PRO A 215 -21.79 5.43 16.53
N TRP A 216 -22.17 5.62 15.26
CA TRP A 216 -21.84 4.70 14.16
C TRP A 216 -20.40 4.75 13.68
N VAL A 217 -19.64 5.77 14.08
CA VAL A 217 -18.25 5.93 13.65
C VAL A 217 -17.36 4.99 14.47
N LYS A 218 -16.80 3.97 13.83
CA LYS A 218 -15.76 3.15 14.46
C LYS A 218 -14.44 3.91 14.48
N THR A 219 -14.09 4.45 15.65
CA THR A 219 -12.84 5.18 15.88
C THR A 219 -11.71 4.27 16.32
N SER A 220 -10.48 4.58 15.91
CA SER A 220 -9.29 3.89 16.40
C SER A 220 -8.04 4.75 16.34
N PHE A 221 -7.13 4.54 17.29
CA PHE A 221 -5.78 5.06 17.25
C PHE A 221 -4.76 3.91 17.23
N ALA A 222 -3.95 3.83 16.18
CA ALA A 222 -2.92 2.81 16.00
C ALA A 222 -1.57 3.46 15.74
N PRO A 223 -0.84 3.86 16.80
CA PRO A 223 0.47 4.48 16.66
C PRO A 223 1.53 3.51 16.15
N GLY A 224 2.47 4.01 15.33
CA GLY A 224 3.59 3.21 14.81
C GLY A 224 4.62 2.78 15.86
N SER A 225 4.56 3.34 17.07
CA SER A 225 5.47 3.00 18.17
C SER A 225 4.83 3.24 19.55
N LYS A 226 5.31 2.52 20.56
CA LYS A 226 4.93 2.73 21.97
C LYS A 226 5.31 4.11 22.51
N VAL A 227 6.26 4.79 21.88
CA VAL A 227 6.68 6.15 22.27
C VAL A 227 5.51 7.14 22.20
N ALA A 228 4.58 6.95 21.24
CA ALA A 228 3.41 7.81 21.10
C ALA A 228 2.53 7.85 22.34
N ARG A 229 2.36 6.70 22.99
CA ARG A 229 1.64 6.62 24.26
C ARG A 229 2.30 7.49 25.33
N LEU A 230 3.61 7.36 25.50
CA LEU A 230 4.35 8.02 26.58
C LEU A 230 4.26 9.54 26.50
N TYR A 231 4.52 10.14 25.32
CA TYR A 231 4.43 11.60 25.20
C TYR A 231 3.00 12.13 25.26
N LEU A 232 1.98 11.35 24.85
CA LEU A 232 0.58 11.77 24.94
C LEU A 232 0.03 11.67 26.37
N GLU A 233 0.45 10.66 27.13
CA GLU A 233 0.16 10.56 28.57
C GLU A 233 0.80 11.74 29.31
N GLU A 234 2.07 12.03 29.03
CA GLU A 234 2.80 13.15 29.63
C GLU A 234 2.20 14.53 29.26
N ALA A 235 1.75 14.70 28.01
CA ALA A 235 1.05 15.90 27.57
C ALA A 235 -0.39 16.02 28.10
N GLY A 236 -0.92 14.96 28.74
CA GLY A 236 -2.32 14.87 29.16
C GLY A 236 -3.29 14.89 27.98
N LEU A 237 -2.90 14.41 26.80
CA LEU A 237 -3.71 14.40 25.57
C LEU A 237 -4.26 13.02 25.24
N LEU A 238 -3.70 11.94 25.80
CA LEU A 238 -4.19 10.59 25.52
C LEU A 238 -5.64 10.40 26.02
N ALA A 239 -5.93 10.85 27.23
CA ALA A 239 -7.28 10.78 27.81
C ALA A 239 -8.30 11.57 26.99
N ASP A 240 -7.89 12.71 26.40
CA ASP A 240 -8.74 13.51 25.53
C ASP A 240 -9.12 12.74 24.24
N LEU A 241 -8.15 12.05 23.63
CA LEU A 241 -8.39 11.18 22.47
C LEU A 241 -9.30 10.00 22.83
N GLU A 242 -9.04 9.35 23.97
CA GLU A 242 -9.83 8.21 24.47
C GLU A 242 -11.28 8.59 24.75
N ALA A 243 -11.54 9.78 25.29
CA ALA A 243 -12.89 10.30 25.53
C ALA A 243 -13.71 10.44 24.23
N LEU A 244 -13.07 10.74 23.09
CA LEU A 244 -13.69 10.74 21.77
C LEU A 244 -13.68 9.36 21.09
N GLY A 245 -13.24 8.31 21.78
CA GLY A 245 -13.20 6.93 21.27
C GLY A 245 -11.93 6.57 20.51
N PHE A 246 -10.90 7.43 20.47
CA PHE A 246 -9.61 7.15 19.83
C PHE A 246 -8.63 6.47 20.80
N GLY A 247 -9.04 5.33 21.37
CA GLY A 247 -8.16 4.51 22.19
C GLY A 247 -7.06 3.82 21.38
N ILE A 248 -5.91 3.58 22.01
CA ILE A 248 -4.82 2.82 21.40
C ILE A 248 -5.27 1.36 21.23
N VAL A 249 -5.54 0.96 19.98
CA VAL A 249 -5.98 -0.41 19.67
C VAL A 249 -4.82 -1.38 19.42
N ALA A 250 -3.71 -0.89 18.89
CA ALA A 250 -2.50 -1.66 18.62
C ALA A 250 -1.31 -0.76 18.25
N TYR A 251 -0.10 -1.30 18.37
CA TYR A 251 1.12 -0.72 17.79
C TYR A 251 1.44 -1.41 16.45
N ALA A 252 0.60 -1.17 15.45
CA ALA A 252 0.61 -1.92 14.18
C ALA A 252 -0.05 -1.12 13.03
N CYS A 253 0.00 -1.67 11.81
CA CYS A 253 -0.60 -1.04 10.62
C CYS A 253 -2.13 -0.89 10.67
N THR A 254 -2.85 -1.86 11.26
CA THR A 254 -4.32 -1.86 11.45
C THR A 254 -5.11 -1.39 10.23
N THR A 255 -5.90 -0.32 10.33
CA THR A 255 -6.75 0.21 9.25
C THR A 255 -5.93 0.60 8.01
N CYS A 256 -4.66 1.01 8.16
CA CYS A 256 -3.82 1.44 7.03
C CYS A 256 -3.58 0.33 5.97
N ASN A 257 -3.57 -0.94 6.38
CA ASN A 257 -3.42 -2.08 5.47
C ASN A 257 -4.70 -2.91 5.29
N GLY A 258 -5.85 -2.37 5.72
CA GLY A 258 -7.15 -3.03 5.61
C GLY A 258 -7.50 -3.96 6.77
N MET A 259 -6.66 -4.03 7.81
CA MET A 259 -6.98 -4.74 9.05
C MET A 259 -7.81 -3.83 9.98
N SER A 260 -8.96 -3.39 9.48
CA SER A 260 -9.90 -2.48 10.13
C SER A 260 -10.81 -3.17 11.17
N GLY A 261 -10.79 -4.51 11.23
CA GLY A 261 -11.68 -5.33 12.05
C GLY A 261 -13.15 -5.28 11.61
N THR A 262 -14.04 -5.92 12.36
CA THR A 262 -15.48 -6.00 12.07
C THR A 262 -16.23 -4.72 12.47
N LEU A 263 -17.33 -4.42 11.79
CA LEU A 263 -18.29 -3.39 12.23
C LEU A 263 -19.35 -4.01 13.15
N ASP A 264 -20.11 -3.17 13.84
CA ASP A 264 -21.31 -3.62 14.53
C ASP A 264 -22.26 -4.32 13.53
N PRO A 265 -22.78 -5.52 13.84
CA PRO A 265 -23.67 -6.23 12.93
C PRO A 265 -24.91 -5.44 12.50
N ALA A 266 -25.43 -4.54 13.35
CA ALA A 266 -26.57 -3.69 12.98
C ALA A 266 -26.18 -2.66 11.90
N ILE A 267 -25.02 -2.01 12.06
CA ILE A 267 -24.45 -1.08 11.07
C ILE A 267 -24.19 -1.81 9.75
N GLN A 268 -23.59 -3.00 9.81
CA GLN A 268 -23.32 -3.81 8.62
C GLN A 268 -24.60 -4.18 7.88
N ARG A 269 -25.63 -4.67 8.59
CA ARG A 269 -26.92 -5.02 7.97
C ARG A 269 -27.54 -3.83 7.29
N GLU A 270 -27.58 -2.68 7.96
CA GLU A 270 -28.19 -1.48 7.40
C GLU A 270 -27.49 -0.98 6.13
N ILE A 271 -26.14 -0.99 6.11
CA ILE A 271 -25.37 -0.62 4.91
C ILE A 271 -25.76 -1.51 3.72
N VAL A 272 -25.90 -2.81 3.95
CA VAL A 272 -26.23 -3.78 2.90
C VAL A 272 -27.70 -3.65 2.46
N GLU A 273 -28.63 -3.58 3.40
CA GLU A 273 -30.08 -3.53 3.12
C GLU A 273 -30.49 -2.26 2.38
N ARG A 274 -29.84 -1.12 2.67
CA ARG A 274 -30.11 0.18 2.03
C ARG A 274 -29.19 0.51 0.85
N ASP A 275 -28.24 -0.37 0.52
CA ASP A 275 -27.14 -0.08 -0.42
C ASP A 275 -26.45 1.27 -0.13
N LEU A 276 -26.23 1.56 1.15
CA LEU A 276 -25.82 2.89 1.62
C LEU A 276 -24.45 3.28 1.08
N TYR A 277 -24.29 4.57 0.75
CA TYR A 277 -22.98 5.14 0.45
C TYR A 277 -22.19 5.44 1.74
N ALA A 278 -21.54 4.42 2.28
CA ALA A 278 -20.70 4.54 3.46
C ALA A 278 -19.22 4.77 3.11
N THR A 279 -18.50 5.50 3.96
CA THR A 279 -17.13 5.96 3.71
C THR A 279 -16.19 5.74 4.91
N ALA A 280 -14.89 5.78 4.66
CA ALA A 280 -13.85 5.79 5.70
C ALA A 280 -12.96 7.02 5.58
N VAL A 281 -12.54 7.59 6.72
CA VAL A 281 -11.56 8.68 6.79
C VAL A 281 -10.38 8.20 7.63
N LEU A 282 -9.16 8.28 7.10
CA LEU A 282 -7.99 7.76 7.80
C LEU A 282 -6.73 8.59 7.54
N SER A 283 -5.81 8.58 8.50
CA SER A 283 -4.48 9.19 8.34
C SER A 283 -3.45 8.26 7.67
N GLY A 284 -3.93 7.43 6.74
CA GLY A 284 -3.09 6.53 5.94
C GLY A 284 -2.43 7.21 4.75
N ASN A 285 -1.85 6.40 3.86
CA ASN A 285 -1.29 6.83 2.57
C ASN A 285 -2.01 6.23 1.35
N ARG A 286 -2.92 5.26 1.55
CA ARG A 286 -3.67 4.60 0.46
C ARG A 286 -5.14 4.49 0.80
N ASN A 287 -5.99 4.73 -0.19
CA ASN A 287 -7.44 4.72 -0.04
C ASN A 287 -8.19 3.99 -1.17
N PHE A 288 -7.51 3.19 -2.00
CA PHE A 288 -8.12 2.44 -3.11
C PHE A 288 -9.38 1.64 -2.71
N ASP A 289 -10.30 1.46 -3.66
CA ASP A 289 -11.55 0.74 -3.44
C ASP A 289 -11.33 -0.66 -2.85
N GLY A 290 -12.14 -1.01 -1.83
CA GLY A 290 -12.07 -2.30 -1.15
C GLY A 290 -10.83 -2.52 -0.27
N ARG A 291 -9.90 -1.56 -0.17
CA ARG A 291 -8.68 -1.70 0.63
C ARG A 291 -8.90 -1.48 2.12
N ILE A 292 -9.72 -0.50 2.51
CA ILE A 292 -9.84 -0.08 3.91
C ILE A 292 -10.78 -0.98 4.70
N HIS A 293 -12.00 -1.17 4.19
CA HIS A 293 -13.02 -2.02 4.80
C HIS A 293 -14.00 -2.47 3.69
N PRO A 294 -14.49 -3.72 3.69
CA PRO A 294 -15.41 -4.22 2.64
C PRO A 294 -16.71 -3.41 2.49
N TYR A 295 -17.26 -2.90 3.61
CA TYR A 295 -18.47 -2.05 3.61
C TYR A 295 -18.23 -0.55 3.41
N ALA A 296 -16.98 -0.09 3.26
CA ALA A 296 -16.71 1.29 2.89
C ALA A 296 -16.61 1.38 1.36
N LYS A 297 -17.60 2.01 0.71
CA LYS A 297 -17.60 2.19 -0.75
C LYS A 297 -16.42 3.04 -1.21
N GLN A 298 -16.02 4.03 -0.39
CA GLN A 298 -14.88 4.90 -0.66
C GLN A 298 -14.12 5.28 0.61
N ALA A 299 -12.87 5.71 0.44
CA ALA A 299 -12.06 6.21 1.54
C ALA A 299 -11.33 7.52 1.21
N PHE A 300 -11.08 8.31 2.25
CA PHE A 300 -10.39 9.59 2.19
C PHE A 300 -9.16 9.60 3.10
N LEU A 301 -8.05 10.09 2.57
CA LEU A 301 -6.84 10.36 3.35
C LEU A 301 -6.93 11.76 3.93
N ALA A 302 -6.66 11.89 5.23
CA ALA A 302 -6.71 13.18 5.92
C ALA A 302 -5.68 13.24 7.05
N SER A 303 -5.34 14.44 7.52
CA SER A 303 -4.49 14.62 8.69
C SER A 303 -5.16 14.05 9.95
N PRO A 304 -4.40 13.57 10.96
CA PRO A 304 -4.99 13.11 12.22
C PRO A 304 -6.02 14.04 12.87
N PRO A 305 -5.84 15.38 12.94
CA PRO A 305 -6.90 16.26 13.45
C PRO A 305 -8.16 16.27 12.59
N LEU A 306 -8.05 16.21 11.25
CA LEU A 306 -9.22 16.08 10.38
C LEU A 306 -9.96 14.74 10.59
N VAL A 307 -9.23 13.65 10.85
CA VAL A 307 -9.87 12.36 11.19
C VAL A 307 -10.74 12.49 12.44
N VAL A 308 -10.26 13.18 13.48
CA VAL A 308 -11.05 13.44 14.69
C VAL A 308 -12.27 14.31 14.37
N ALA A 309 -12.10 15.37 13.58
CA ALA A 309 -13.20 16.25 13.19
C ALA A 309 -14.30 15.51 12.41
N TYR A 310 -13.94 14.64 11.46
CA TYR A 310 -14.90 13.82 10.72
C TYR A 310 -15.56 12.73 11.58
N ALA A 311 -14.93 12.29 12.67
CA ALA A 311 -15.59 11.40 13.64
C ALA A 311 -16.71 12.11 14.43
N ILE A 312 -16.55 13.41 14.67
CA ILE A 312 -17.58 14.26 15.28
C ILE A 312 -18.68 14.58 14.28
N ALA A 313 -18.33 14.92 13.04
CA ALA A 313 -19.30 15.20 11.97
C ALA A 313 -20.10 13.94 11.59
N GLY A 314 -19.44 12.79 11.46
CA GLY A 314 -20.02 11.47 11.18
C GLY A 314 -20.49 11.22 9.75
N THR A 315 -20.39 12.20 8.85
CA THR A 315 -20.64 12.04 7.41
C THR A 315 -19.69 12.93 6.60
N VAL A 316 -19.30 12.47 5.40
CA VAL A 316 -18.55 13.31 4.44
C VAL A 316 -19.43 14.31 3.71
N ARG A 317 -20.76 14.25 3.90
CA ARG A 317 -21.71 15.26 3.39
C ARG A 317 -21.61 16.60 4.12
N PHE A 318 -20.90 16.62 5.24
CA PHE A 318 -20.60 17.79 6.05
C PHE A 318 -19.49 18.63 5.43
N ASP A 319 -19.70 19.93 5.25
CA ASP A 319 -18.65 20.87 4.88
C ASP A 319 -17.83 21.25 6.12
N ILE A 320 -16.68 20.60 6.26
CA ILE A 320 -15.83 20.70 7.45
C ILE A 320 -15.31 22.12 7.73
N GLU A 321 -15.32 23.02 6.74
CA GLU A 321 -14.86 24.40 6.91
C GLU A 321 -15.96 25.34 7.43
N THR A 322 -17.22 25.10 7.05
CA THR A 322 -18.31 26.07 7.30
C THR A 322 -19.41 25.56 8.23
N ASP A 323 -19.65 24.25 8.27
CA ASP A 323 -20.78 23.70 8.99
C ASP A 323 -20.47 23.56 10.49
N ALA A 324 -21.50 23.60 11.33
CA ALA A 324 -21.36 23.52 12.78
C ALA A 324 -21.26 22.05 13.24
N LEU A 325 -20.18 21.70 13.93
CA LEU A 325 -19.95 20.38 14.53
C LEU A 325 -20.86 20.13 15.75
N GLY A 326 -21.38 21.20 16.33
CA GLY A 326 -22.36 21.19 17.40
C GLY A 326 -22.64 22.61 17.88
N THR A 327 -23.27 22.74 19.03
CA THR A 327 -23.53 24.03 19.67
C THR A 327 -22.96 24.03 21.07
N ASP A 328 -22.38 25.16 21.49
CA ASP A 328 -21.92 25.34 22.86
C ASP A 328 -23.11 25.49 23.84
N ARG A 329 -22.80 25.69 25.13
CA ARG A 329 -23.81 25.88 26.19
C ARG A 329 -24.67 27.13 26.00
N ASP A 330 -24.18 28.12 25.25
CA ASP A 330 -24.87 29.38 24.95
C ASP A 330 -25.62 29.31 23.61
N GLY A 331 -25.65 28.15 22.95
CA GLY A 331 -26.29 27.93 21.65
C GLY A 331 -25.50 28.47 20.46
N ARG A 332 -24.23 28.86 20.62
CA ARG A 332 -23.38 29.31 19.50
C ARG A 332 -22.87 28.11 18.71
N PRO A 333 -22.79 28.21 17.37
CA PRO A 333 -22.24 27.13 16.55
C PRO A 333 -20.76 26.94 16.86
N ILE A 334 -20.35 25.68 17.06
CA ILE A 334 -18.95 25.29 17.18
C ILE A 334 -18.50 24.79 15.81
N THR A 335 -17.48 25.42 15.24
CA THR A 335 -16.92 25.11 13.92
C THR A 335 -15.53 24.50 14.04
N LEU A 336 -14.98 24.00 12.93
CA LEU A 336 -13.59 23.50 12.92
C LEU A 336 -12.59 24.57 13.38
N LYS A 337 -12.83 25.85 13.06
CA LYS A 337 -11.96 26.97 13.43
C LYS A 337 -11.81 27.11 14.95
N ASP A 338 -12.86 26.82 15.71
CA ASP A 338 -12.87 26.90 17.18
C ASP A 338 -12.06 25.75 17.80
N LEU A 339 -11.91 24.64 17.08
CA LEU A 339 -11.22 23.43 17.54
C LEU A 339 -9.78 23.32 17.01
N TRP A 340 -9.45 23.99 15.90
CA TRP A 340 -8.17 23.80 15.24
C TRP A 340 -7.01 24.34 16.09
N PRO A 341 -5.99 23.54 16.40
CA PRO A 341 -4.84 24.02 17.17
C PRO A 341 -3.96 24.95 16.35
N THR A 342 -3.36 25.93 17.03
CA THR A 342 -2.32 26.79 16.45
C THR A 342 -0.97 26.06 16.45
N ASP A 343 -0.08 26.43 15.53
CA ASP A 343 1.28 25.88 15.46
C ASP A 343 2.04 26.08 16.78
N ALA A 344 1.85 27.22 17.45
CA ALA A 344 2.48 27.53 18.73
C ALA A 344 2.02 26.60 19.86
N GLU A 345 0.71 26.28 19.93
CA GLU A 345 0.19 25.32 20.90
C GLU A 345 0.80 23.92 20.68
N ILE A 346 0.90 23.48 19.42
CA ILE A 346 1.48 22.19 19.06
C ILE A 346 2.96 22.15 19.45
N ASP A 347 3.72 23.18 19.07
CA ASP A 347 5.17 23.23 19.26
C ASP A 347 5.58 23.31 20.72
N ALA A 348 4.82 24.06 21.53
CA ALA A 348 5.02 24.11 22.97
C ALA A 348 4.86 22.71 23.62
N ILE A 349 3.83 21.96 23.22
CA ILE A 349 3.60 20.61 23.76
C ILE A 349 4.65 19.62 23.25
N VAL A 350 4.98 19.63 21.97
CA VAL A 350 6.00 18.73 21.41
C VAL A 350 7.34 18.96 22.12
N ALA A 351 7.76 20.21 22.30
CA ALA A 351 9.00 20.53 23.00
C ALA A 351 8.98 20.12 24.49
N ALA A 352 7.82 20.23 25.14
CA ALA A 352 7.68 19.90 26.56
C ALA A 352 7.56 18.39 26.85
N SER A 353 6.97 17.62 25.92
CA SER A 353 6.51 16.26 26.18
C SER A 353 7.18 15.16 25.34
N VAL A 354 7.85 15.48 24.23
CA VAL A 354 8.56 14.47 23.42
C VAL A 354 10.02 14.45 23.83
N LYS A 355 10.47 13.36 24.46
CA LYS A 355 11.77 13.32 25.15
C LYS A 355 12.62 12.09 24.81
N PRO A 356 13.96 12.20 24.78
CA PRO A 356 14.86 11.08 24.54
C PRO A 356 14.64 9.86 25.45
N GLU A 357 14.31 10.08 26.72
CA GLU A 357 14.11 9.02 27.72
C GLU A 357 12.96 8.08 27.34
N GLN A 358 11.92 8.60 26.67
CA GLN A 358 10.78 7.80 26.21
C GLN A 358 11.18 6.83 25.10
N PHE A 359 12.05 7.25 24.19
CA PHE A 359 12.58 6.38 23.12
C PHE A 359 13.44 5.26 23.71
N ARG A 360 14.34 5.59 24.64
CA ARG A 360 15.18 4.61 25.35
C ARG A 360 14.33 3.59 26.11
N ALA A 361 13.36 4.08 26.90
CA ALA A 361 12.45 3.23 27.67
C ALA A 361 11.68 2.21 26.82
N VAL A 362 11.38 2.55 25.55
CA VAL A 362 10.70 1.65 24.62
C VAL A 362 11.67 0.68 23.95
N TYR A 363 12.79 1.19 23.41
CA TYR A 363 13.60 0.43 22.47
C TYR A 363 14.78 -0.32 23.11
N GLU A 364 15.36 0.15 24.22
CA GLU A 364 16.44 -0.59 24.90
C GLU A 364 15.97 -1.96 25.40
N PRO A 365 14.82 -2.10 26.10
CA PRO A 365 14.35 -3.42 26.53
C PRO A 365 13.86 -4.31 25.37
N MET A 366 13.46 -3.70 24.25
CA MET A 366 12.97 -4.41 23.06
C MET A 366 14.12 -5.10 22.32
N PHE A 367 15.28 -4.44 22.23
CA PHE A 367 16.47 -4.96 21.56
C PHE A 367 17.53 -5.52 22.52
N GLY A 368 17.28 -5.46 23.83
CA GLY A 368 18.14 -6.03 24.85
C GLY A 368 18.36 -7.53 24.59
N ALA A 369 19.63 -7.94 24.54
CA ALA A 369 20.01 -9.31 24.26
C ALA A 369 19.43 -10.27 25.31
N ARG A 370 18.40 -11.05 24.92
CA ARG A 370 17.88 -12.14 25.74
C ARG A 370 18.68 -13.40 25.42
N ARG A 371 19.60 -13.79 26.30
CA ARG A 371 20.25 -15.11 26.22
C ARG A 371 19.25 -16.19 26.60
N ALA A 372 18.60 -16.81 25.61
CA ALA A 372 18.00 -18.13 25.78
C ALA A 372 19.04 -19.19 25.43
N VAL A 373 19.18 -20.17 26.34
CA VAL A 373 20.32 -21.10 26.49
C VAL A 373 20.02 -22.49 25.91
N GLU A 374 18.91 -22.68 25.20
CA GLU A 374 18.57 -23.97 24.61
C GLU A 374 19.08 -24.12 23.18
N LYS A 375 19.74 -25.25 22.93
CA LYS A 375 20.18 -25.65 21.59
C LYS A 375 18.95 -26.06 20.77
N VAL A 376 18.38 -25.11 20.04
CA VAL A 376 17.26 -25.35 19.12
C VAL A 376 17.74 -25.93 17.79
N SER A 377 16.92 -26.78 17.16
CA SER A 377 17.17 -27.25 15.80
C SER A 377 17.18 -26.06 14.83
N PRO A 378 18.12 -25.99 13.86
CA PRO A 378 18.08 -24.98 12.81
C PRO A 378 17.01 -25.27 11.75
N LEU A 379 16.41 -26.46 11.76
CA LEU A 379 15.36 -26.86 10.84
C LEU A 379 13.98 -26.57 11.43
N TYR A 380 13.12 -25.96 10.62
CA TYR A 380 11.73 -25.69 11.00
C TYR A 380 10.91 -26.98 10.99
N ASP A 381 10.19 -27.23 12.09
CA ASP A 381 9.29 -28.37 12.22
C ASP A 381 7.94 -28.07 11.55
N TRP A 382 7.79 -28.55 10.31
CA TRP A 382 6.60 -28.31 9.50
C TRP A 382 5.43 -29.14 9.98
N ARG A 383 4.29 -28.48 10.25
CA ARG A 383 3.09 -29.11 10.81
C ARG A 383 1.97 -29.16 9.76
N PRO A 384 1.59 -30.35 9.23
CA PRO A 384 0.61 -30.45 8.14
C PRO A 384 -0.80 -29.91 8.44
N ALA A 385 -1.25 -29.89 9.69
CA ALA A 385 -2.56 -29.34 10.04
C ALA A 385 -2.54 -27.80 10.17
N PHE A 386 -1.36 -27.16 10.16
CA PHE A 386 -1.22 -25.75 10.49
C PHE A 386 -1.52 -24.85 9.28
N THR A 387 -2.43 -23.89 9.44
CA THR A 387 -2.96 -23.01 8.37
C THR A 387 -2.22 -21.67 8.24
N TYR A 388 -1.15 -21.45 9.00
CA TYR A 388 -0.39 -20.19 8.98
C TYR A 388 1.01 -20.32 8.39
N ILE A 389 1.68 -21.46 8.59
CA ILE A 389 3.06 -21.70 8.15
C ILE A 389 3.14 -23.09 7.55
N ARG A 390 3.47 -23.17 6.26
CA ARG A 390 3.67 -24.42 5.52
C ARG A 390 4.95 -24.38 4.70
N ARG A 391 5.51 -25.56 4.44
CA ARG A 391 6.65 -25.69 3.52
C ARG A 391 6.17 -25.25 2.13
N PRO A 392 6.80 -24.25 1.50
CA PRO A 392 6.39 -23.78 0.19
C PRO A 392 6.80 -24.79 -0.91
N PRO A 393 6.01 -24.91 -1.99
CA PRO A 393 6.17 -25.96 -3.00
C PRO A 393 7.19 -25.62 -4.10
N TYR A 394 8.02 -24.58 -3.92
CA TYR A 394 8.91 -24.05 -4.98
C TYR A 394 9.99 -25.02 -5.48
N TRP A 395 10.16 -26.14 -4.78
CA TRP A 395 11.15 -27.18 -5.06
C TRP A 395 10.50 -28.54 -5.32
N ASP A 396 9.17 -28.63 -5.24
CA ASP A 396 8.47 -29.89 -5.40
C ASP A 396 8.31 -30.18 -6.89
N THR A 397 8.62 -31.41 -7.31
CA THR A 397 8.49 -31.86 -8.71
C THR A 397 7.10 -32.40 -9.04
N GLU A 398 6.21 -32.46 -8.04
CA GLU A 398 4.85 -32.98 -8.13
C GLU A 398 3.83 -31.98 -7.57
N GLY A 399 2.54 -32.24 -7.82
CA GLY A 399 1.45 -31.39 -7.35
C GLY A 399 1.56 -29.94 -7.85
N VAL A 400 1.21 -28.99 -6.98
CA VAL A 400 1.27 -27.55 -7.27
C VAL A 400 2.68 -27.07 -7.63
N GLY A 401 3.73 -27.71 -7.08
CA GLY A 401 5.12 -27.38 -7.38
C GLY A 401 5.56 -27.79 -8.78
N ALA A 402 4.92 -28.80 -9.38
CA ALA A 402 5.36 -29.38 -10.66
C ALA A 402 5.44 -28.34 -11.80
N LEU A 403 4.45 -27.46 -11.92
CA LEU A 403 4.45 -26.40 -12.95
C LEU A 403 5.45 -25.29 -12.62
N ALA A 404 5.75 -25.07 -11.33
CA ALA A 404 6.79 -24.14 -10.89
C ALA A 404 8.21 -24.71 -11.14
N ALA A 405 8.39 -26.03 -10.99
CA ALA A 405 9.66 -26.74 -11.07
C ALA A 405 10.04 -27.22 -12.49
N THR A 406 9.08 -27.32 -13.41
CA THR A 406 9.34 -27.69 -14.81
C THR A 406 9.83 -26.46 -15.59
N PRO A 407 10.80 -26.60 -16.52
CA PRO A 407 11.20 -25.52 -17.41
C PRO A 407 9.99 -24.95 -18.16
N ARG A 408 9.88 -23.62 -18.17
CA ARG A 408 8.84 -22.90 -18.93
C ARG A 408 8.95 -23.23 -20.41
N THR A 409 7.84 -23.56 -21.04
CA THR A 409 7.82 -23.86 -22.47
C THR A 409 7.66 -22.59 -23.30
N LEU A 410 6.97 -21.58 -22.76
CA LEU A 410 6.52 -20.38 -23.45
C LEU A 410 5.75 -20.68 -24.75
N THR A 411 5.04 -21.82 -24.77
CA THR A 411 4.26 -22.30 -25.92
C THR A 411 2.92 -22.86 -25.50
N GLY A 412 1.92 -22.72 -26.37
CA GLY A 412 0.55 -23.19 -26.18
C GLY A 412 -0.15 -22.56 -24.98
N MET A 413 0.29 -21.38 -24.54
CA MET A 413 -0.21 -20.74 -23.33
C MET A 413 -1.66 -20.27 -23.51
N ARG A 414 -2.48 -20.41 -22.47
CA ARG A 414 -3.86 -19.89 -22.45
C ARG A 414 -3.97 -18.68 -21.53
N PRO A 415 -4.80 -17.68 -21.88
CA PRO A 415 -4.96 -16.51 -21.04
C PRO A 415 -5.74 -16.90 -19.77
N LEU A 416 -5.13 -16.77 -18.59
CA LEU A 416 -5.84 -16.85 -17.32
C LEU A 416 -6.77 -15.66 -17.14
N ALA A 417 -6.30 -14.48 -17.58
CA ALA A 417 -7.06 -13.23 -17.54
C ALA A 417 -6.58 -12.26 -18.63
N ILE A 418 -7.52 -11.44 -19.10
CA ILE A 418 -7.23 -10.21 -19.83
C ILE A 418 -7.70 -9.07 -18.94
N LEU A 419 -6.78 -8.20 -18.54
CA LEU A 419 -7.00 -7.22 -17.50
C LEU A 419 -6.87 -5.79 -18.04
N PRO A 420 -7.66 -4.84 -17.53
CA PRO A 420 -7.56 -3.45 -17.92
C PRO A 420 -6.29 -2.78 -17.37
N ASP A 421 -6.20 -1.47 -17.58
CA ASP A 421 -5.16 -0.64 -16.98
C ASP A 421 -5.30 -0.60 -15.45
N ASN A 422 -4.26 -0.14 -14.76
CA ASN A 422 -4.27 0.20 -13.34
C ASN A 422 -4.52 -0.97 -12.38
N ILE A 423 -4.22 -2.20 -12.78
CA ILE A 423 -4.32 -3.37 -11.90
C ILE A 423 -3.30 -3.29 -10.75
N THR A 424 -3.80 -2.96 -9.57
CA THR A 424 -3.00 -2.97 -8.34
C THR A 424 -2.65 -4.38 -7.85
N THR A 425 -1.58 -4.51 -7.07
CA THR A 425 -1.26 -5.73 -6.31
C THR A 425 -2.31 -6.15 -5.29
N ASP A 426 -3.22 -5.25 -4.87
CA ASP A 426 -4.39 -5.61 -4.07
C ASP A 426 -5.46 -6.34 -4.89
N HIS A 427 -5.54 -6.12 -6.21
CA HIS A 427 -6.34 -6.96 -7.09
C HIS A 427 -5.73 -8.35 -7.25
N LEU A 428 -4.40 -8.42 -7.43
CA LEU A 428 -3.66 -9.66 -7.67
C LEU A 428 -3.60 -10.58 -6.45
N SER A 429 -3.41 -10.01 -5.26
CA SER A 429 -3.28 -10.74 -4.00
C SER A 429 -3.78 -9.84 -2.87
N PRO A 430 -5.08 -9.84 -2.54
CA PRO A 430 -5.65 -8.95 -1.53
C PRO A 430 -5.07 -9.22 -0.13
N SER A 431 -5.19 -8.23 0.78
CA SER A 431 -4.72 -8.33 2.17
C SER A 431 -5.82 -8.22 3.21
N ASN A 432 -7.06 -8.03 2.77
CA ASN A 432 -8.23 -7.82 3.63
C ASN A 432 -8.69 -9.11 4.32
N ALA A 433 -9.76 -8.98 5.11
CA ALA A 433 -10.40 -10.10 5.81
C ALA A 433 -10.85 -11.20 4.83
N ILE A 434 -10.68 -12.46 5.25
CA ILE A 434 -11.15 -13.62 4.48
C ILE A 434 -12.63 -13.83 4.78
N LEU A 435 -13.47 -13.70 3.75
CA LEU A 435 -14.91 -13.94 3.87
C LEU A 435 -15.22 -15.44 3.76
N ALA A 436 -16.22 -15.92 4.49
CA ALA A 436 -16.62 -17.33 4.49
C ALA A 436 -17.00 -17.88 3.11
N ASN A 437 -17.58 -17.05 2.24
CA ASN A 437 -17.95 -17.41 0.87
C ASN A 437 -16.81 -17.29 -0.16
N SER A 438 -15.59 -16.95 0.27
CA SER A 438 -14.41 -16.95 -0.59
C SER A 438 -13.79 -18.35 -0.69
N ALA A 439 -12.99 -18.60 -1.74
CA ALA A 439 -12.30 -19.89 -1.90
C ALA A 439 -11.39 -20.22 -0.70
N ALA A 440 -10.74 -19.20 -0.13
CA ALA A 440 -9.93 -19.33 1.07
C ALA A 440 -10.78 -19.59 2.32
N GLY A 441 -11.91 -18.90 2.48
CA GLY A 441 -12.85 -19.13 3.59
C GLY A 441 -13.39 -20.56 3.60
N GLU A 442 -13.82 -21.06 2.44
CA GLU A 442 -14.24 -22.46 2.29
C GLU A 442 -13.12 -23.44 2.62
N TYR A 443 -11.88 -23.15 2.24
CA TYR A 443 -10.72 -23.97 2.59
C TYR A 443 -10.46 -23.97 4.10
N LEU A 444 -10.45 -22.80 4.75
CA LEU A 444 -10.23 -22.69 6.19
C LEU A 444 -11.36 -23.36 7.00
N ALA A 445 -12.61 -23.25 6.54
CA ALA A 445 -13.74 -23.98 7.11
C ALA A 445 -13.53 -25.50 7.02
N ARG A 446 -13.10 -26.02 5.85
CA ARG A 446 -12.77 -27.46 5.68
C ARG A 446 -11.60 -27.89 6.57
N MET A 447 -10.69 -26.99 6.88
CA MET A 447 -9.58 -27.22 7.83
C MET A 447 -10.03 -27.15 9.31
N GLY A 448 -11.30 -26.83 9.58
CA GLY A 448 -11.89 -26.81 10.92
C GLY A 448 -11.71 -25.50 11.69
N LEU A 449 -11.34 -24.40 11.03
CA LEU A 449 -11.27 -23.09 11.68
C LEU A 449 -12.66 -22.46 11.81
N PRO A 450 -12.97 -21.80 12.94
CA PRO A 450 -14.15 -20.95 13.04
C PRO A 450 -13.92 -19.64 12.26
N GLU A 451 -15.01 -18.97 11.84
CA GLU A 451 -14.93 -17.79 10.95
C GLU A 451 -14.17 -16.62 11.60
N GLU A 452 -14.30 -16.43 12.91
CA GLU A 452 -13.55 -15.43 13.66
C GLU A 452 -12.02 -15.60 13.55
N ASP A 453 -11.55 -16.82 13.29
CA ASP A 453 -10.15 -17.16 13.14
C ASP A 453 -9.68 -17.21 11.68
N PHE A 454 -10.56 -16.96 10.71
CA PHE A 454 -10.17 -16.83 9.29
C PHE A 454 -9.23 -15.66 9.06
N ASN A 455 -9.30 -14.64 9.92
CA ASN A 455 -8.37 -13.52 9.93
C ASN A 455 -8.30 -12.84 8.54
N SER A 456 -7.10 -12.59 8.01
CA SER A 456 -6.92 -11.90 6.73
C SER A 456 -6.00 -12.65 5.79
N TYR A 457 -6.09 -12.37 4.49
CA TYR A 457 -5.14 -12.93 3.51
C TYR A 457 -3.68 -12.57 3.86
N ALA A 458 -3.45 -11.43 4.51
CA ALA A 458 -2.11 -11.03 4.93
C ALA A 458 -1.52 -11.93 6.02
N THR A 459 -2.33 -12.42 6.96
CA THR A 459 -1.86 -13.29 8.05
C THR A 459 -1.59 -14.71 7.59
N HIS A 460 -2.22 -15.15 6.49
CA HIS A 460 -2.02 -16.47 5.89
C HIS A 460 -0.91 -16.54 4.84
N ARG A 461 -0.07 -15.51 4.69
CA ARG A 461 1.04 -15.50 3.70
C ARG A 461 2.10 -16.59 3.90
N GLY A 462 2.18 -17.20 5.09
CA GLY A 462 3.06 -18.35 5.33
C GLY A 462 2.46 -19.69 4.89
N ASP A 463 1.18 -19.72 4.51
CA ASP A 463 0.47 -20.89 4.00
C ASP A 463 0.13 -20.70 2.51
N HIS A 464 0.85 -21.42 1.65
CA HIS A 464 0.63 -21.32 0.21
C HIS A 464 -0.76 -21.82 -0.23
N LEU A 465 -1.40 -22.74 0.50
CA LEU A 465 -2.71 -23.27 0.12
C LEU A 465 -3.79 -22.20 0.31
N THR A 466 -3.74 -21.46 1.41
CA THR A 466 -4.63 -20.32 1.65
C THR A 466 -4.27 -19.15 0.73
N ALA A 467 -2.99 -18.81 0.61
CA ALA A 467 -2.55 -17.64 -0.16
C ALA A 467 -2.76 -17.79 -1.67
N MET A 468 -2.64 -18.99 -2.24
CA MET A 468 -2.97 -19.22 -3.65
C MET A 468 -4.46 -19.00 -3.96
N ARG A 469 -5.35 -19.36 -3.04
CA ARG A 469 -6.79 -19.07 -3.14
C ARG A 469 -7.12 -17.59 -3.06
N ALA A 470 -6.17 -16.76 -2.61
CA ALA A 470 -6.26 -15.31 -2.66
C ALA A 470 -5.87 -14.72 -4.02
N THR A 471 -5.22 -15.49 -4.91
CA THR A 471 -4.75 -14.99 -6.21
C THR A 471 -5.95 -14.52 -7.02
N PHE A 472 -6.00 -13.23 -7.35
CA PHE A 472 -7.12 -12.56 -8.01
C PHE A 472 -8.46 -12.65 -7.26
N ALA A 473 -8.44 -12.81 -5.92
CA ALA A 473 -9.65 -12.94 -5.10
C ALA A 473 -10.36 -11.60 -4.78
N ASN A 474 -9.87 -10.48 -5.32
CA ASN A 474 -10.43 -9.16 -5.01
C ASN A 474 -11.83 -8.99 -5.65
N PRO A 475 -12.86 -8.57 -4.89
CA PRO A 475 -14.21 -8.39 -5.41
C PRO A 475 -14.35 -7.26 -6.44
N GLN A 476 -13.38 -6.35 -6.52
CA GLN A 476 -13.34 -5.25 -7.49
C GLN A 476 -12.50 -5.59 -8.74
N LEU A 477 -11.91 -6.80 -8.82
CA LEU A 477 -11.18 -7.21 -10.00
C LEU A 477 -12.08 -7.17 -11.25
N VAL A 478 -11.55 -6.63 -12.34
CA VAL A 478 -12.17 -6.68 -13.66
C VAL A 478 -11.33 -7.59 -14.54
N ASN A 479 -11.91 -8.70 -14.99
CA ASN A 479 -11.35 -9.54 -16.03
C ASN A 479 -12.21 -9.36 -17.28
N GLU A 480 -11.65 -8.79 -18.34
CA GLU A 480 -12.39 -8.38 -19.55
C GLU A 480 -13.07 -9.58 -20.25
N THR A 481 -12.59 -10.81 -20.02
CA THR A 481 -13.17 -12.05 -20.57
C THR A 481 -14.30 -12.64 -19.69
N ALA A 482 -14.49 -12.15 -18.46
CA ALA A 482 -15.53 -12.61 -17.54
C ALA A 482 -16.90 -11.96 -17.87
N VAL A 483 -17.40 -12.26 -19.08
CA VAL A 483 -18.67 -11.74 -19.58
C VAL A 483 -19.82 -12.68 -19.21
N VAL A 484 -20.81 -12.15 -18.51
CA VAL A 484 -22.06 -12.85 -18.15
C VAL A 484 -23.22 -11.98 -18.58
N ASP A 485 -24.17 -12.55 -19.33
CA ASP A 485 -25.32 -11.83 -19.90
C ASP A 485 -24.92 -10.60 -20.73
N GLY A 486 -23.82 -10.71 -21.49
CA GLY A 486 -23.33 -9.66 -22.39
C GLY A 486 -22.58 -8.51 -21.70
N ALA A 487 -22.36 -8.57 -20.38
CA ALA A 487 -21.61 -7.56 -19.64
C ALA A 487 -20.44 -8.16 -18.86
N VAL A 488 -19.31 -7.45 -18.81
CA VAL A 488 -18.18 -7.79 -17.95
C VAL A 488 -18.62 -7.71 -16.49
N LYS A 489 -18.40 -8.76 -15.71
CA LYS A 489 -18.71 -8.80 -14.28
C LYS A 489 -17.45 -8.56 -13.45
N LYS A 490 -17.56 -7.68 -12.46
CA LYS A 490 -16.54 -7.51 -11.42
C LYS A 490 -16.52 -8.72 -10.49
N GLY A 491 -15.33 -9.06 -10.00
CA GLY A 491 -15.12 -10.08 -8.98
C GLY A 491 -13.98 -11.03 -9.32
N SER A 492 -13.79 -12.00 -8.42
CA SER A 492 -12.83 -13.10 -8.60
C SER A 492 -13.34 -14.09 -9.65
N LEU A 493 -13.33 -13.70 -10.91
CA LEU A 493 -13.91 -14.43 -12.04
C LEU A 493 -12.90 -14.63 -13.18
N ALA A 494 -12.94 -15.81 -13.78
CA ALA A 494 -12.19 -16.15 -14.99
C ALA A 494 -13.07 -16.91 -15.97
N ARG A 495 -12.74 -16.79 -17.26
CA ARG A 495 -13.35 -17.59 -18.32
C ARG A 495 -12.43 -18.77 -18.63
N LEU A 496 -12.90 -19.98 -18.32
CA LEU A 496 -12.16 -21.21 -18.56
C LEU A 496 -12.20 -21.55 -20.05
N GLU A 497 -11.04 -21.62 -20.68
CA GLU A 497 -10.86 -22.06 -22.07
C GLU A 497 -10.19 -23.45 -22.16
N PRO A 498 -10.57 -24.30 -23.15
CA PRO A 498 -11.44 -24.03 -24.31
C PRO A 498 -12.97 -24.11 -24.05
N ASP A 499 -13.38 -24.32 -22.80
CA ASP A 499 -14.77 -24.59 -22.39
C ASP A 499 -15.70 -23.37 -22.58
N GLY A 500 -15.14 -22.18 -22.59
CA GLY A 500 -15.82 -20.89 -22.69
C GLY A 500 -16.70 -20.51 -21.49
N ARG A 501 -16.58 -21.21 -20.36
CA ARG A 501 -17.41 -21.03 -19.17
C ARG A 501 -16.80 -20.03 -18.18
N VAL A 502 -17.57 -19.02 -17.77
CA VAL A 502 -17.18 -18.14 -16.66
C VAL A 502 -17.41 -18.83 -15.31
N MET A 503 -16.42 -18.79 -14.44
CA MET A 503 -16.46 -19.35 -13.09
C MET A 503 -15.59 -18.55 -12.13
N ARG A 504 -15.62 -18.92 -10.83
CA ARG A 504 -14.73 -18.32 -9.84
C ARG A 504 -13.27 -18.63 -10.18
N MET A 505 -12.40 -17.64 -9.98
CA MET A 505 -11.01 -17.69 -10.42
C MET A 505 -10.27 -18.92 -9.88
N TRP A 506 -10.47 -19.25 -8.60
CA TRP A 506 -9.79 -20.38 -7.98
C TRP A 506 -10.08 -21.70 -8.69
N GLU A 507 -11.34 -21.95 -9.06
CA GLU A 507 -11.76 -23.14 -9.80
C GLU A 507 -11.14 -23.21 -11.18
N ALA A 508 -11.02 -22.06 -11.86
CA ALA A 508 -10.33 -21.98 -13.14
C ALA A 508 -8.83 -22.31 -12.99
N ILE A 509 -8.17 -21.76 -11.97
CA ILE A 509 -6.78 -22.07 -11.63
C ILE A 509 -6.63 -23.57 -11.34
N GLU A 510 -7.44 -24.13 -10.44
CA GLU A 510 -7.40 -25.55 -10.07
C GLU A 510 -7.58 -26.45 -11.29
N THR A 511 -8.54 -26.12 -12.16
CA THR A 511 -8.77 -26.84 -13.42
C THR A 511 -7.55 -26.79 -14.35
N TYR A 512 -6.88 -25.64 -14.47
CA TYR A 512 -5.68 -25.52 -15.31
C TYR A 512 -4.45 -26.22 -14.73
N LEU A 513 -4.33 -26.23 -13.39
CA LEU A 513 -3.30 -27.01 -12.70
C LEU A 513 -3.45 -28.49 -13.00
N ASP A 514 -4.68 -29.04 -12.91
CA ASP A 514 -4.98 -30.43 -13.25
C ASP A 514 -4.69 -30.75 -14.71
N ARG A 515 -5.00 -29.81 -15.62
CA ARG A 515 -4.69 -29.92 -17.06
C ARG A 515 -3.21 -29.76 -17.38
N ARG A 516 -2.38 -29.33 -16.42
CA ARG A 516 -0.98 -28.92 -16.63
C ARG A 516 -0.83 -27.92 -17.78
N GLN A 517 -1.77 -26.97 -17.87
CA GLN A 517 -1.82 -25.99 -18.95
C GLN A 517 -0.88 -24.81 -18.65
N PRO A 518 0.09 -24.48 -19.53
CA PRO A 518 0.82 -23.22 -19.43
C PRO A 518 -0.12 -22.03 -19.58
N LEU A 519 0.05 -21.00 -18.75
CA LEU A 519 -0.82 -19.82 -18.75
C LEU A 519 -0.06 -18.54 -19.06
N ILE A 520 -0.80 -17.56 -19.57
CA ILE A 520 -0.36 -16.18 -19.79
C ILE A 520 -1.37 -15.22 -19.17
N ILE A 521 -0.92 -14.02 -18.81
CA ILE A 521 -1.81 -12.89 -18.48
C ILE A 521 -1.57 -11.80 -19.52
N ILE A 522 -2.66 -11.22 -20.04
CA ILE A 522 -2.61 -9.99 -20.83
C ILE A 522 -3.13 -8.84 -19.97
N ALA A 523 -2.46 -7.70 -19.96
CA ALA A 523 -2.84 -6.56 -19.13
C ALA A 523 -2.68 -5.21 -19.83
N GLY A 524 -3.39 -4.21 -19.33
CA GLY A 524 -3.24 -2.81 -19.74
C GLY A 524 -2.00 -2.13 -19.14
N ALA A 525 -2.07 -0.80 -19.03
CA ALA A 525 -1.00 0.02 -18.46
C ALA A 525 -0.92 -0.12 -16.93
N ASP A 526 0.25 0.19 -16.36
CA ASP A 526 0.50 0.24 -14.90
C ASP A 526 0.17 -1.07 -14.15
N TYR A 527 0.45 -2.21 -14.77
CA TYR A 527 0.19 -3.52 -14.17
C TYR A 527 1.07 -3.77 -12.94
N GLY A 528 0.43 -4.12 -11.82
CA GLY A 528 1.09 -4.43 -10.56
C GLY A 528 1.35 -3.24 -9.65
N GLN A 529 0.60 -2.15 -9.77
CA GLN A 529 0.83 -0.96 -8.95
C GLN A 529 0.57 -1.17 -7.44
N GLY A 530 1.22 -0.35 -6.62
CA GLY A 530 0.95 -0.28 -5.18
C GLY A 530 1.93 -1.06 -4.29
N SER A 531 1.47 -2.12 -3.61
CA SER A 531 2.22 -2.79 -2.53
C SER A 531 3.33 -3.70 -3.06
N SER A 532 4.45 -3.79 -2.35
CA SER A 532 5.60 -4.65 -2.70
C SER A 532 5.38 -6.15 -2.50
N ARG A 533 4.14 -6.61 -2.26
CA ARG A 533 3.85 -7.99 -1.87
C ARG A 533 4.28 -8.98 -2.95
N ASP A 534 5.16 -9.90 -2.59
CA ASP A 534 5.66 -10.93 -3.51
C ASP A 534 4.62 -12.01 -3.83
N TRP A 535 3.59 -12.17 -2.98
CA TRP A 535 2.45 -13.06 -3.25
C TRP A 535 1.66 -12.71 -4.51
N ALA A 536 1.70 -11.44 -4.96
CA ALA A 536 1.17 -11.05 -6.26
C ALA A 536 1.92 -11.71 -7.43
N ALA A 537 3.18 -12.11 -7.24
CA ALA A 537 3.97 -12.87 -8.22
C ALA A 537 3.95 -14.38 -7.92
N LYS A 538 4.06 -14.79 -6.65
CA LYS A 538 4.02 -16.20 -6.25
C LYS A 538 2.69 -16.85 -6.61
N GLY A 539 1.57 -16.20 -6.31
CA GLY A 539 0.23 -16.71 -6.64
C GLY A 539 0.06 -16.91 -8.14
N VAL A 540 0.50 -15.93 -8.93
CA VAL A 540 0.49 -15.98 -10.40
C VAL A 540 1.36 -17.13 -10.94
N ARG A 541 2.60 -17.27 -10.45
CA ARG A 541 3.49 -18.37 -10.86
C ARG A 541 2.92 -19.74 -10.47
N LEU A 542 2.43 -19.87 -9.24
CA LEU A 542 1.84 -21.11 -8.72
C LEU A 542 0.50 -21.46 -9.38
N ALA A 543 -0.17 -20.50 -10.02
CA ALA A 543 -1.33 -20.75 -10.87
C ALA A 543 -0.94 -21.36 -12.24
N GLY A 544 0.35 -21.38 -12.60
CA GLY A 544 0.85 -21.90 -13.87
C GLY A 544 1.16 -20.83 -14.92
N VAL A 545 1.14 -19.54 -14.55
CA VAL A 545 1.50 -18.45 -15.47
C VAL A 545 3.00 -18.44 -15.73
N GLU A 546 3.39 -18.45 -17.01
CA GLU A 546 4.79 -18.42 -17.45
C GLU A 546 5.21 -17.04 -17.94
N ALA A 547 4.29 -16.29 -18.56
CA ALA A 547 4.54 -14.96 -19.08
C ALA A 547 3.38 -13.99 -18.76
N ILE A 548 3.70 -12.70 -18.70
CA ILE A 548 2.72 -11.62 -18.66
C ILE A 548 3.07 -10.64 -19.77
N VAL A 549 2.10 -10.30 -20.61
CA VAL A 549 2.25 -9.24 -21.62
C VAL A 549 1.37 -8.07 -21.22
N ALA A 550 1.98 -6.93 -20.91
CA ALA A 550 1.28 -5.73 -20.46
C ALA A 550 1.61 -4.52 -21.34
N GLU A 551 0.81 -3.46 -21.27
CA GLU A 551 1.16 -2.17 -21.87
C GLU A 551 2.19 -1.42 -21.01
N GLY A 552 2.31 -1.78 -19.73
CA GLY A 552 3.38 -1.29 -18.84
C GLY A 552 3.35 -1.99 -17.48
N PHE A 553 4.50 -2.01 -16.79
CA PHE A 553 4.64 -2.61 -15.46
C PHE A 553 5.08 -1.61 -14.42
N GLU A 554 4.56 -1.78 -13.20
CA GLU A 554 5.12 -1.15 -12.02
C GLU A 554 6.38 -1.86 -11.51
N ARG A 555 7.37 -1.06 -11.11
CA ARG A 555 8.77 -1.47 -10.96
C ARG A 555 8.95 -2.68 -10.05
N ILE A 556 8.37 -2.62 -8.85
CA ILE A 556 8.56 -3.66 -7.81
C ILE A 556 7.88 -4.96 -8.25
N HIS A 557 6.70 -4.87 -8.85
CA HIS A 557 5.98 -6.06 -9.28
C HIS A 557 6.70 -6.78 -10.42
N ARG A 558 7.23 -6.03 -11.40
CA ARG A 558 8.11 -6.58 -12.45
C ARG A 558 9.28 -7.39 -11.87
N THR A 559 10.00 -6.84 -10.90
CA THR A 559 11.10 -7.55 -10.24
C THR A 559 10.62 -8.79 -9.48
N ASN A 560 9.47 -8.73 -8.80
CA ASN A 560 8.90 -9.90 -8.12
C ASN A 560 8.54 -11.03 -9.10
N LEU A 561 7.99 -10.69 -10.28
CA LEU A 561 7.69 -11.66 -11.35
C LEU A 561 8.95 -12.39 -11.80
N ILE A 562 10.02 -11.65 -12.09
CA ILE A 562 11.33 -12.20 -12.48
C ILE A 562 11.88 -13.10 -11.37
N GLY A 563 11.78 -12.66 -10.11
CA GLY A 563 12.20 -13.44 -8.94
C GLY A 563 11.46 -14.77 -8.79
N MET A 564 10.23 -14.87 -9.29
CA MET A 564 9.44 -16.11 -9.34
C MET A 564 9.55 -16.85 -10.68
N GLY A 565 10.35 -16.34 -11.62
CA GLY A 565 10.54 -16.93 -12.93
C GLY A 565 9.40 -16.69 -13.92
N VAL A 566 8.54 -15.69 -13.72
CA VAL A 566 7.55 -15.27 -14.72
C VAL A 566 8.20 -14.24 -15.66
N LEU A 567 8.00 -14.37 -16.97
CA LEU A 567 8.59 -13.47 -17.97
C LEU A 567 7.71 -12.22 -18.17
N PRO A 568 8.16 -11.02 -17.76
CA PRO A 568 7.44 -9.79 -18.08
C PRO A 568 7.77 -9.32 -19.50
N LEU A 569 6.72 -9.07 -20.29
CA LEU A 569 6.78 -8.62 -21.68
C LEU A 569 5.93 -7.38 -21.84
N GLU A 570 6.42 -6.40 -22.59
CA GLU A 570 5.70 -5.15 -22.82
C GLU A 570 5.33 -4.99 -24.28
N PHE A 571 4.08 -4.63 -24.57
CA PHE A 571 3.69 -4.27 -25.93
C PHE A 571 4.49 -3.07 -26.43
N LYS A 572 4.77 -3.04 -27.74
CA LYS A 572 5.34 -1.83 -28.37
C LYS A 572 4.34 -0.68 -28.34
N VAL A 573 4.85 0.54 -28.31
CA VAL A 573 4.04 1.77 -28.34
C VAL A 573 3.04 1.72 -29.50
N GLY A 574 1.76 1.95 -29.18
CA GLY A 574 0.66 1.92 -30.15
C GLY A 574 0.00 0.54 -30.34
N THR A 575 0.59 -0.52 -29.80
CA THR A 575 -0.02 -1.86 -29.75
C THR A 575 -0.58 -2.12 -28.36
N THR A 576 -1.85 -2.53 -28.30
CA THR A 576 -2.53 -2.87 -27.05
C THR A 576 -3.38 -4.12 -27.22
N ARG A 577 -3.86 -4.68 -26.10
CA ARG A 577 -4.85 -5.77 -26.12
C ARG A 577 -6.10 -5.42 -26.93
N LEU A 578 -6.47 -4.13 -26.94
CA LEU A 578 -7.64 -3.61 -27.65
C LEU A 578 -7.37 -3.50 -29.16
N THR A 579 -6.22 -2.97 -29.57
CA THR A 579 -5.89 -2.86 -31.00
C THR A 579 -5.69 -4.23 -31.66
N LEU A 580 -5.29 -5.23 -30.86
CA LEU A 580 -5.15 -6.62 -31.31
C LEU A 580 -6.47 -7.40 -31.34
N GLY A 581 -7.53 -6.83 -30.74
CA GLY A 581 -8.87 -7.42 -30.69
C GLY A 581 -8.92 -8.73 -29.90
N LEU A 582 -8.17 -8.82 -28.80
CA LEU A 582 -8.07 -10.05 -28.01
C LEU A 582 -9.36 -10.32 -27.25
N ASP A 583 -9.91 -11.53 -27.40
CA ASP A 583 -11.15 -11.96 -26.75
C ASP A 583 -10.96 -13.08 -25.71
N GLY A 584 -9.73 -13.57 -25.58
CA GLY A 584 -9.33 -14.60 -24.63
C GLY A 584 -9.49 -16.02 -25.14
N THR A 585 -9.99 -16.23 -26.36
CA THR A 585 -10.09 -17.57 -26.97
C THR A 585 -8.77 -18.04 -27.58
N GLU A 586 -7.78 -17.15 -27.70
CA GLU A 586 -6.50 -17.42 -28.36
C GLU A 586 -5.57 -18.28 -27.51
N THR A 587 -4.56 -18.86 -28.17
CA THR A 587 -3.37 -19.41 -27.51
C THR A 587 -2.12 -18.65 -27.92
N TYR A 588 -1.11 -18.64 -27.04
CA TYR A 588 0.04 -17.75 -27.15
C TYR A 588 1.37 -18.51 -27.06
N ASP A 589 2.31 -18.13 -27.92
CA ASP A 589 3.73 -18.51 -27.81
C ASP A 589 4.60 -17.26 -27.68
N VAL A 590 5.79 -17.39 -27.10
CA VAL A 590 6.81 -16.34 -27.08
C VAL A 590 8.12 -16.87 -27.66
N ILE A 591 8.62 -16.22 -28.70
CA ILE A 591 9.81 -16.63 -29.46
C ILE A 591 10.86 -15.52 -29.43
N GLY A 592 12.12 -15.89 -29.24
CA GLY A 592 13.28 -14.99 -29.36
C GLY A 592 14.33 -15.25 -28.27
N ASP A 593 15.51 -14.65 -28.43
CA ASP A 593 16.58 -14.73 -27.44
C ASP A 593 16.40 -13.69 -26.34
N ARG A 594 16.51 -14.14 -25.07
CA ARG A 594 16.23 -13.30 -23.90
C ARG A 594 17.50 -12.55 -23.51
N GLN A 595 17.63 -11.35 -24.03
CA GLN A 595 18.66 -10.39 -23.64
C GLN A 595 18.04 -9.17 -22.96
N PRO A 596 18.83 -8.37 -22.21
CA PRO A 596 18.29 -7.22 -21.52
C PRO A 596 17.61 -6.24 -22.49
N GLY A 597 16.30 -5.99 -22.29
CA GLY A 597 15.51 -5.06 -23.11
C GLY A 597 15.27 -5.50 -24.56
N ALA A 598 15.59 -6.73 -24.94
CA ALA A 598 15.51 -7.18 -26.33
C ALA A 598 14.07 -7.35 -26.84
N ASP A 599 13.90 -7.32 -28.16
CA ASP A 599 12.62 -7.56 -28.81
C ASP A 599 12.39 -9.05 -29.00
N LEU A 600 11.23 -9.52 -28.54
CA LEU A 600 10.72 -10.88 -28.72
C LEU A 600 9.45 -10.83 -29.58
N ALA A 601 9.01 -11.99 -30.06
CA ALA A 601 7.76 -12.13 -30.79
C ALA A 601 6.72 -12.84 -29.92
N LEU A 602 5.59 -12.18 -29.66
CA LEU A 602 4.37 -12.81 -29.16
C LEU A 602 3.61 -13.37 -30.37
N VAL A 603 3.46 -14.68 -30.43
CA VAL A 603 2.67 -15.36 -31.46
C VAL A 603 1.27 -15.61 -30.90
N ILE A 604 0.26 -15.10 -31.60
CA ILE A 604 -1.15 -15.17 -31.19
C ILE A 604 -1.87 -16.08 -32.18
N HIS A 605 -2.30 -17.24 -31.72
CA HIS A 605 -3.09 -18.19 -32.50
C HIS A 605 -4.56 -18.00 -32.20
N ARG A 606 -5.29 -17.41 -33.17
CA ARG A 606 -6.72 -17.15 -33.04
C ARG A 606 -7.53 -18.41 -33.30
N ARG A 607 -8.74 -18.44 -32.72
CA ARG A 607 -9.68 -19.55 -32.88
C ARG A 607 -10.11 -19.78 -34.33
N ASN A 608 -10.10 -18.74 -35.17
CA ASN A 608 -10.42 -18.84 -36.59
C ASN A 608 -9.28 -19.46 -37.44
N GLY A 609 -8.14 -19.79 -36.83
CA GLY A 609 -6.96 -20.36 -37.49
C GLY A 609 -5.89 -19.32 -37.86
N ASP A 610 -6.21 -18.02 -37.79
CA ASP A 610 -5.23 -16.97 -38.08
C ASP A 610 -4.13 -16.95 -37.02
N THR A 611 -2.90 -16.71 -37.47
CA THR A 611 -1.76 -16.49 -36.58
C THR A 611 -1.18 -15.11 -36.82
N VAL A 612 -1.01 -14.34 -35.75
CA VAL A 612 -0.38 -13.00 -35.79
C VAL A 612 0.87 -13.02 -34.93
N GLN A 613 1.95 -12.43 -35.44
CA GLN A 613 3.16 -12.19 -34.66
C GLN A 613 3.26 -10.70 -34.32
N VAL A 614 3.44 -10.41 -33.03
CA VAL A 614 3.50 -9.05 -32.50
C VAL A 614 4.84 -8.86 -31.80
N PRO A 615 5.62 -7.81 -32.13
CA PRO A 615 6.82 -7.50 -31.40
C PRO A 615 6.47 -7.05 -29.98
N VAL A 616 7.19 -7.57 -29.00
CA VAL A 616 7.09 -7.20 -27.57
C VAL A 616 8.48 -6.99 -27.00
N THR A 617 8.63 -6.07 -26.07
CA THR A 617 9.89 -5.81 -25.37
C THR A 617 10.04 -6.78 -24.21
N CYS A 618 11.16 -7.49 -24.13
CA CYS A 618 11.56 -8.28 -22.97
C CYS A 618 11.91 -7.35 -21.81
N ARG A 619 11.10 -7.35 -20.75
CA ARG A 619 11.32 -6.49 -19.58
C ARG A 619 12.23 -7.12 -18.53
N LEU A 620 13.20 -7.90 -18.97
CA LEU A 620 14.43 -8.18 -18.23
C LEU A 620 15.36 -7.01 -18.54
N ASP A 621 15.60 -6.14 -17.57
CA ASP A 621 16.23 -4.83 -17.78
C ASP A 621 17.76 -4.89 -17.56
N THR A 622 18.29 -5.98 -17.00
CA THR A 622 19.72 -6.16 -16.74
C THR A 622 20.17 -7.59 -17.02
N ALA A 623 21.47 -7.80 -17.27
CA ALA A 623 22.05 -9.14 -17.42
C ALA A 623 21.83 -10.02 -16.18
N GLU A 624 21.80 -9.40 -14.99
CA GLU A 624 21.52 -10.09 -13.74
C GLU A 624 20.07 -10.61 -13.66
N GLU A 625 19.11 -9.84 -14.16
CA GLU A 625 17.72 -10.29 -14.23
C GLU A 625 17.53 -11.43 -15.24
N VAL A 626 18.25 -11.42 -16.36
CA VAL A 626 18.30 -12.55 -17.30
C VAL A 626 18.85 -13.79 -16.59
N SER A 627 19.97 -13.65 -15.90
CA SER A 627 20.62 -14.71 -15.11
C SER A 627 19.70 -15.31 -14.04
N ILE A 628 18.90 -14.49 -13.35
CA ILE A 628 17.90 -14.94 -12.38
C ILE A 628 16.73 -15.66 -13.07
N TYR A 629 16.21 -15.08 -14.14
CA TYR A 629 15.09 -15.65 -14.88
C TYR A 629 15.44 -17.03 -15.44
N GLU A 630 16.59 -17.17 -16.10
CA GLU A 630 17.05 -18.43 -16.71
C GLU A 630 17.28 -19.52 -15.67
N ALA A 631 17.70 -19.17 -14.46
CA ALA A 631 17.82 -20.12 -13.34
C ALA A 631 16.48 -20.65 -12.82
N GLY A 632 15.35 -20.08 -13.25
CA GLY A 632 14.00 -20.43 -12.80
C GLY A 632 13.43 -19.50 -11.72
N GLY A 633 14.18 -18.48 -11.31
CA GLY A 633 13.82 -17.56 -10.24
C GLY A 633 14.99 -17.31 -9.27
N VAL A 634 14.80 -16.36 -8.35
CA VAL A 634 15.86 -15.89 -7.45
C VAL A 634 16.27 -16.96 -6.43
N LEU A 635 15.32 -17.78 -5.96
CA LEU A 635 15.61 -18.86 -5.02
C LEU A 635 16.41 -19.98 -5.68
N GLN A 636 16.02 -20.36 -6.91
CA GLN A 636 16.72 -21.35 -7.71
C GLN A 636 18.13 -20.87 -8.06
N ARG A 637 18.27 -19.60 -8.44
CA ARG A 637 19.59 -19.01 -8.69
C ARG A 637 20.48 -19.06 -7.45
N PHE A 638 19.94 -18.67 -6.31
CA PHE A 638 20.67 -18.73 -5.04
C PHE A 638 21.12 -20.15 -4.71
N ALA A 639 20.26 -21.16 -4.87
CA ALA A 639 20.63 -22.55 -4.62
C ALA A 639 21.75 -23.03 -5.54
N GLN A 640 21.73 -22.66 -6.82
CA GLN A 640 22.81 -22.96 -7.76
C GLN A 640 24.14 -22.33 -7.33
N ASP A 641 24.14 -21.05 -6.96
CA ASP A 641 25.34 -20.35 -6.51
C ASP A 641 25.88 -20.93 -5.19
N PHE A 642 24.99 -21.26 -4.24
CA PHE A 642 25.35 -21.91 -2.98
C PHE A 642 26.03 -23.28 -3.21
N LEU A 643 25.42 -24.15 -4.03
CA LEU A 643 25.97 -25.46 -4.36
C LEU A 643 27.31 -25.35 -5.11
N ALA A 644 27.46 -24.35 -5.98
CA ALA A 644 28.72 -24.08 -6.66
C ALA A 644 29.83 -23.65 -5.68
N SER A 645 29.51 -22.81 -4.67
CA SER A 645 30.47 -22.41 -3.64
C SER A 645 30.93 -23.56 -2.75
N GLU A 646 30.02 -24.43 -2.29
CA GLU A 646 30.41 -25.62 -1.50
C GLU A 646 31.24 -26.62 -2.32
N GLY A 647 30.92 -26.77 -3.61
CA GLY A 647 31.68 -27.62 -4.52
C GLY A 647 33.10 -27.13 -4.77
N ALA A 648 33.33 -25.82 -4.74
CA ALA A 648 34.65 -25.21 -4.85
C ALA A 648 35.48 -25.40 -3.56
N GLU A 649 34.87 -25.24 -2.38
CA GLU A 649 35.53 -25.50 -1.09
C GLU A 649 35.93 -26.98 -0.92
N ARG A 650 35.06 -27.92 -1.32
CA ARG A 650 35.39 -29.36 -1.29
C ARG A 650 36.48 -29.79 -2.27
N LYS A 651 36.82 -28.97 -3.27
CA LYS A 651 37.95 -29.21 -4.19
C LYS A 651 39.25 -28.53 -3.73
N ALA A 652 39.16 -27.60 -2.79
CA ALA A 652 40.29 -26.85 -2.24
C ALA A 652 40.84 -27.48 -0.94
N VAL A 653 40.07 -28.36 -0.29
CA VAL A 653 40.48 -29.28 0.78
C VAL A 653 40.87 -30.62 0.19
#